data_AF-A0A422N1X1-F1
#
_entry.id   AF-A0A422N1X1-F1
#
_cell.length_a   1.000
_cell.length_b   1.000
_cell.length_c   1.000
_cell.angle_alpha   90.00
_cell.angle_beta   90.00
_cell.angle_gamma   90.00
#
_symmetry.space_group_name_H-M   'P 1'
#
loop_
_entity.id
_entity.type
_entity.pdbx_description
1 polymer ?
#
loop_
_entity_poly.entity_id
_entity_poly.type
_entity_poly.pdbx_seq_one_letter_code
_entity_poly.pdbx_strand_id
1 'polypeptide(L)'
;MSEQRHMLKMYRHLFSYLVLLLLFVLLICCGSTAVHAERNKPNEIQMPEPVDLFVPRQTIVETQGENQLGNSFNSPSLVSAGGVLVALAKSHTSLPDSGEEQFLAYYADVVAGYIDPAESWSSFAAKVNADKWKAHSIFNMTIPKGRASPVRRARRPTAIAKGNKVFLLVEDYYLKYNNSSQNWVASPQDLDLLVGEATQDKVIQWGEPTSLLPQIEPSADQSGLDEFVSGGGSGVVMENGTFVFPVTARRTGEKDSFSMIIYSKDDGKNWTLPLGMLPAGCTDPLIVEWEQGQLVMVAKCNSLSKVFESRDMGATWREAVRTLTRVQLRFLPDALRTAERVGSLTTATIAGKKVMLYTQKGIPPGEMVQATALYLWVTDDSRTFHVGPISMDTKRKWMSGNTLLYSNDALHLLQERVSITTKVLALASLTKELKTITSVLKTWAKLDSFLSNSSVPTAGLVGFLSDASGDGTWNDAYRCLNATVTNAKKIENGFKFTGSESYAMWPVNMWKYHYVHSFVNYAFTLVATVGIHKVTNESIPLLCAGLEDNENTTFVGLSYTRENEWCTVFNGMTTTTHNSTWERGKEYKVALMLQGNKGSVYVNGVLLGITNKLPTLEAQRHRISHFYFGGGKNSSVTVKNVFLYNRPLGEKERKRRRFRCVLETCRRQLRYF
;
A
#
# COMPACT_ATOMS: atom_id res chain seq x y z
N MET A 1 4.93 -37.07 74.09
CA MET A 1 3.53 -36.60 73.96
C MET A 1 3.52 -35.09 73.93
N SER A 2 3.42 -34.50 72.74
CA SER A 2 3.12 -33.08 72.52
C SER A 2 2.87 -32.89 71.02
N GLU A 3 1.60 -32.61 70.72
CA GLU A 3 1.07 -31.51 69.90
C GLU A 3 1.67 -31.17 68.51
N GLN A 4 0.83 -31.46 67.51
CA GLN A 4 0.40 -30.66 66.36
C GLN A 4 1.27 -29.49 65.83
N ARG A 5 1.61 -29.59 64.53
CA ARG A 5 1.56 -28.46 63.59
C ARG A 5 0.93 -28.86 62.25
N HIS A 6 0.06 -27.96 61.77
CA HIS A 6 -0.80 -28.04 60.59
C HIS A 6 -0.07 -28.17 59.24
N MET A 7 -0.63 -28.96 58.33
CA MET A 7 -0.45 -28.84 56.87
C MET A 7 -1.79 -28.44 56.24
N LEU A 8 -1.78 -27.31 55.52
CA LEU A 8 -2.88 -26.82 54.69
C LEU A 8 -3.25 -27.83 53.60
N LYS A 9 -4.53 -28.17 53.49
CA LYS A 9 -5.14 -28.71 52.27
C LYS A 9 -5.36 -27.56 51.28
N MET A 10 -4.76 -27.62 50.10
CA MET A 10 -5.23 -26.87 48.93
C MET A 10 -5.58 -27.83 47.79
N TYR A 11 -6.75 -27.57 47.22
CA TYR A 11 -7.56 -28.43 46.38
C TYR A 11 -7.00 -28.64 44.97
N ARG A 12 -7.21 -29.86 44.46
CA ARG A 12 -7.06 -30.28 43.05
C ARG A 12 -8.06 -29.54 42.17
N HIS A 13 -7.63 -28.63 41.29
CA HIS A 13 -8.40 -28.20 40.11
C HIS A 13 -7.55 -27.59 38.96
N LEU A 14 -6.30 -28.01 38.76
CA LEU A 14 -5.49 -27.51 37.63
C LEU A 14 -5.58 -28.34 36.33
N PHE A 15 -6.26 -29.48 36.34
CA PHE A 15 -6.24 -30.42 35.20
C PHE A 15 -7.43 -30.33 34.24
N SER A 16 -8.45 -29.51 34.52
CA SER A 16 -9.62 -29.40 33.64
C SER A 16 -9.52 -28.27 32.61
N TYR A 17 -8.73 -27.23 32.87
CA TYR A 17 -8.65 -26.06 32.00
C TYR A 17 -7.74 -26.29 30.78
N LEU A 18 -6.66 -27.06 30.95
CA LEU A 18 -5.72 -27.38 29.87
C LEU A 18 -6.34 -28.29 28.80
N VAL A 19 -7.19 -29.23 29.23
CA VAL A 19 -7.90 -30.17 28.33
C VAL A 19 -9.01 -29.47 27.56
N LEU A 20 -9.69 -28.50 28.19
CA LEU A 20 -10.69 -27.65 27.52
C LEU A 20 -10.03 -26.72 26.49
N LEU A 21 -8.84 -26.17 26.81
CA LEU A 21 -8.06 -25.35 25.88
C LEU A 21 -7.58 -26.17 24.67
N LEU A 22 -7.12 -27.41 24.89
CA LEU A 22 -6.71 -28.33 23.82
C LEU A 22 -7.88 -28.75 22.92
N LEU A 23 -9.06 -28.99 23.50
CA LEU A 23 -10.30 -29.28 22.76
C LEU A 23 -10.77 -28.08 21.92
N PHE A 24 -10.62 -26.85 22.41
CA PHE A 24 -10.95 -25.63 21.64
C PHE A 24 -9.96 -25.38 20.48
N VAL A 25 -8.66 -25.65 20.68
CA VAL A 25 -7.66 -25.55 19.60
C VAL A 25 -7.91 -26.63 18.53
N LEU A 26 -8.33 -27.84 18.93
CA LEU A 26 -8.69 -28.91 18.00
C LEU A 26 -10.00 -28.64 17.22
N LEU A 27 -10.98 -27.94 17.80
CA LEU A 27 -12.21 -27.56 17.10
C LEU A 27 -12.04 -26.41 16.09
N ILE A 28 -10.98 -25.59 16.24
CA ILE A 28 -10.55 -24.63 15.20
C ILE A 28 -9.71 -25.32 14.12
N CYS A 29 -9.11 -26.48 14.43
CA CYS A 29 -8.19 -27.20 13.53
C CYS A 29 -8.76 -28.44 12.83
N CYS A 30 -9.97 -28.91 13.18
CA CYS A 30 -10.58 -30.10 12.58
C CYS A 30 -12.04 -29.87 12.16
N GLY A 31 -12.21 -29.41 10.92
CA GLY A 31 -13.46 -29.28 10.17
C GLY A 31 -13.19 -29.40 8.66
N SER A 32 -12.81 -30.60 8.26
CA SER A 32 -12.72 -31.27 6.95
C SER A 32 -12.52 -30.50 5.63
N THR A 33 -11.43 -30.90 4.97
CA THR A 33 -11.20 -30.99 3.51
C THR A 33 -11.41 -29.73 2.67
N ALA A 34 -10.59 -28.71 2.92
CA ALA A 34 -10.09 -27.89 1.82
C ALA A 34 -8.91 -28.62 1.17
N VAL A 35 -8.90 -28.70 -0.16
CA VAL A 35 -7.75 -29.20 -0.92
C VAL A 35 -6.49 -28.54 -0.36
N HIS A 36 -5.63 -29.37 0.22
CA HIS A 36 -4.28 -29.00 0.59
C HIS A 36 -3.59 -28.46 -0.66
N ALA A 37 -3.42 -27.14 -0.75
CA ALA A 37 -2.13 -26.68 -1.20
C ALA A 37 -1.16 -27.20 -0.14
N GLU A 38 -0.32 -28.15 -0.52
CA GLU A 38 0.77 -28.64 0.31
C GLU A 38 1.34 -27.50 1.15
N ARG A 39 1.60 -27.79 2.43
CA ARG A 39 2.32 -26.93 3.37
C ARG A 39 3.78 -26.84 2.92
N ASN A 40 3.98 -26.21 1.77
CA ASN A 40 5.28 -25.96 1.18
C ASN A 40 5.87 -24.75 1.91
N LYS A 41 7.16 -24.83 2.27
CA LYS A 41 7.93 -23.63 2.59
C LYS A 41 7.64 -22.60 1.50
N PRO A 42 7.48 -21.30 1.82
CA PRO A 42 7.30 -20.29 0.80
C PRO A 42 8.44 -20.43 -0.21
N ASN A 43 8.12 -20.78 -1.46
CA ASN A 43 9.12 -20.85 -2.51
C ASN A 43 9.77 -19.47 -2.60
N GLU A 44 11.10 -19.42 -2.70
CA GLU A 44 11.82 -18.15 -2.85
C GLU A 44 11.29 -17.43 -4.10
N ILE A 45 10.57 -16.32 -3.91
CA ILE A 45 10.03 -15.54 -5.02
C ILE A 45 11.17 -14.70 -5.61
N GLN A 46 11.54 -15.04 -6.84
CA GLN A 46 12.54 -14.30 -7.59
C GLN A 46 11.92 -13.11 -8.30
N MET A 47 12.74 -12.08 -8.50
CA MET A 47 12.36 -10.90 -9.29
C MET A 47 12.11 -11.31 -10.75
N PRO A 48 11.04 -10.82 -11.40
CA PRO A 48 10.77 -11.10 -12.81
C PRO A 48 11.90 -10.56 -13.71
N GLU A 49 12.40 -11.41 -14.61
CA GLU A 49 13.34 -11.07 -15.70
C GLU A 49 14.40 -10.01 -15.32
N PRO A 50 15.20 -10.22 -14.26
CA PRO A 50 16.05 -9.16 -13.72
C PRO A 50 17.32 -8.98 -14.55
N VAL A 51 17.72 -7.72 -14.72
CA VAL A 51 19.02 -7.31 -15.27
C VAL A 51 19.74 -6.52 -14.19
N ASP A 52 20.89 -7.02 -13.73
CA ASP A 52 21.71 -6.33 -12.74
C ASP A 52 22.46 -5.17 -13.44
N LEU A 53 21.94 -3.94 -13.32
CA LEU A 53 22.47 -2.77 -14.03
C LEU A 53 23.70 -2.19 -13.38
N PHE A 54 23.60 -1.90 -12.08
CA PHE A 54 24.67 -1.29 -11.33
C PHE A 54 25.25 -2.29 -10.34
N VAL A 55 26.37 -2.88 -10.73
CA VAL A 55 27.08 -3.94 -10.03
C VAL A 55 28.44 -3.41 -9.55
N PRO A 56 28.71 -3.43 -8.24
CA PRO A 56 30.00 -3.03 -7.69
C PRO A 56 31.17 -3.75 -8.36
N ARG A 57 32.22 -3.00 -8.72
CA ARG A 57 33.46 -3.51 -9.34
C ARG A 57 33.26 -4.19 -10.71
N GLN A 58 32.11 -4.01 -11.34
CA GLN A 58 31.83 -4.53 -12.68
C GLN A 58 31.27 -3.44 -13.60
N THR A 59 30.28 -2.67 -13.14
CA THR A 59 29.71 -1.58 -13.95
C THR A 59 30.74 -0.49 -14.19
N ILE A 60 31.03 -0.25 -15.46
CA ILE A 60 31.85 0.87 -15.93
C ILE A 60 31.03 2.17 -15.82
N VAL A 61 31.59 3.15 -15.13
CA VAL A 61 31.09 4.52 -15.03
C VAL A 61 32.00 5.42 -15.86
N GLU A 62 31.44 5.98 -16.92
CA GLU A 62 32.12 6.95 -17.77
C GLU A 62 32.02 8.35 -17.14
N THR A 63 33.16 8.99 -16.93
CA THR A 63 33.29 10.33 -16.34
C THR A 63 34.27 11.13 -17.20
N GLN A 64 33.79 12.15 -17.91
CA GLN A 64 34.64 13.01 -18.77
C GLN A 64 35.54 12.24 -19.78
N GLY A 65 35.06 11.12 -20.31
CA GLY A 65 35.83 10.28 -21.25
C GLY A 65 36.77 9.28 -20.58
N GLU A 66 36.90 9.30 -19.25
CA GLU A 66 37.58 8.26 -18.48
C GLU A 66 36.59 7.19 -18.01
N ASN A 67 37.04 5.94 -17.94
CA ASN A 67 36.24 4.82 -17.45
C ASN A 67 36.73 4.40 -16.06
N GLN A 68 35.83 4.39 -15.08
CA GLN A 68 36.12 3.93 -13.72
C GLN A 68 35.12 2.87 -13.29
N LEU A 69 35.49 2.00 -12.36
CA LEU A 69 34.57 1.02 -11.79
C LEU A 69 33.87 1.62 -10.56
N GLY A 70 32.53 1.54 -10.53
CA GLY A 70 31.78 1.98 -9.35
C GLY A 70 31.91 1.01 -8.18
N ASN A 71 32.04 1.51 -6.95
CA ASN A 71 32.26 0.67 -5.76
C ASN A 71 30.97 0.29 -5.02
N SER A 72 29.91 1.09 -5.09
CA SER A 72 28.59 0.70 -4.59
C SER A 72 27.50 1.58 -5.15
N PHE A 73 26.29 1.03 -5.30
CA PHE A 73 25.15 1.73 -5.87
C PHE A 73 23.92 1.63 -4.95
N ASN A 74 23.20 2.73 -4.76
CA ASN A 74 21.98 2.79 -3.95
C ASN A 74 21.10 3.99 -4.32
N SER A 75 20.00 4.18 -3.60
CA SER A 75 18.99 5.23 -3.76
C SER A 75 18.43 5.31 -5.19
N PRO A 76 17.71 4.27 -5.66
CA PRO A 76 17.25 4.20 -7.04
C PRO A 76 16.21 5.28 -7.36
N SER A 77 16.35 5.87 -8.53
CA SER A 77 15.33 6.71 -9.17
C SER A 77 15.18 6.29 -10.64
N LEU A 78 13.97 6.37 -11.17
CA LEU A 78 13.64 5.88 -12.51
C LEU A 78 12.63 6.80 -13.17
N VAL A 79 12.97 7.30 -14.35
CA VAL A 79 12.14 8.23 -15.13
C VAL A 79 12.25 7.94 -16.62
N SER A 80 11.29 8.42 -17.41
CA SER A 80 11.36 8.35 -18.88
C SER A 80 11.17 9.72 -19.51
N ALA A 81 12.09 10.11 -20.39
CA ALA A 81 12.07 11.38 -21.12
C ALA A 81 12.56 11.16 -22.56
N GLY A 82 11.89 11.77 -23.54
CA GLY A 82 12.34 11.74 -24.94
C GLY A 82 12.48 10.34 -25.55
N GLY A 83 11.71 9.37 -25.03
CA GLY A 83 11.83 7.97 -25.45
C GLY A 83 13.14 7.32 -24.98
N VAL A 84 13.69 7.77 -23.85
CA VAL A 84 14.80 7.15 -23.11
C VAL A 84 14.27 6.80 -21.72
N LEU A 85 14.59 5.59 -21.24
CA LEU A 85 14.41 5.21 -19.85
C LEU A 85 15.73 5.47 -19.10
N VAL A 86 15.66 6.24 -18.02
CA VAL A 86 16.84 6.72 -17.29
C VAL A 86 16.81 6.13 -15.88
N ALA A 87 17.74 5.22 -15.60
CA ALA A 87 17.96 4.66 -14.29
C ALA A 87 19.03 5.48 -13.56
N LEU A 88 18.68 6.05 -12.42
CA LEU A 88 19.55 6.90 -11.62
C LEU A 88 19.90 6.20 -10.31
N ALA A 89 21.15 6.35 -9.90
CA ALA A 89 21.64 5.76 -8.67
C ALA A 89 22.70 6.67 -8.04
N LYS A 90 22.73 6.71 -6.71
CA LYS A 90 23.91 7.16 -5.99
C LYS A 90 25.03 6.14 -6.17
N SER A 91 26.18 6.57 -6.66
CA SER A 91 27.41 5.79 -6.73
C SER A 91 28.40 6.21 -5.65
N HIS A 92 29.28 5.29 -5.25
CA HIS A 92 30.46 5.59 -4.45
C HIS A 92 31.71 5.19 -5.23
N THR A 93 32.71 6.06 -5.26
CA THR A 93 33.99 5.80 -5.95
C THR A 93 35.15 6.15 -5.01
N SER A 94 36.22 5.36 -5.05
CA SER A 94 37.49 5.62 -4.36
C SER A 94 38.47 6.17 -5.39
N LEU A 95 38.99 7.38 -5.18
CA LEU A 95 40.07 7.92 -6.01
C LEU A 95 41.40 7.22 -5.67
N PRO A 96 42.32 7.04 -6.63
CA PRO A 96 43.67 6.53 -6.36
C PRO A 96 44.46 7.52 -5.49
N ASP A 97 45.20 6.98 -4.51
CA ASP A 97 46.13 7.73 -3.66
C ASP A 97 47.14 8.52 -4.52
N SER A 98 47.08 9.86 -4.49
CA SER A 98 48.27 10.67 -4.73
C SER A 98 49.05 10.69 -3.42
N GLY A 99 50.00 9.75 -3.30
CA GLY A 99 50.71 9.46 -2.06
C GLY A 99 51.17 10.71 -1.29
N GLU A 100 50.50 10.97 -0.18
CA GLU A 100 51.00 11.50 1.09
C GLU A 100 49.80 11.55 2.07
N GLU A 101 49.93 10.81 3.19
CA GLU A 101 49.04 10.77 4.36
C GLU A 101 47.55 10.37 4.16
N GLN A 102 47.29 9.09 4.47
CA GLN A 102 46.02 8.44 4.86
C GLN A 102 44.75 9.30 4.93
N PHE A 103 44.06 9.58 3.82
CA PHE A 103 42.62 9.88 3.86
C PHE A 103 41.91 9.39 2.59
N LEU A 104 41.15 8.30 2.72
CA LEU A 104 40.13 7.90 1.74
C LEU A 104 39.09 9.03 1.61
N ALA A 105 39.27 9.94 0.66
CA ALA A 105 38.23 10.90 0.31
C ALA A 105 37.06 10.13 -0.32
N TYR A 106 36.06 9.78 0.49
CA TYR A 106 34.87 9.03 0.08
C TYR A 106 33.97 9.88 -0.83
N TYR A 107 34.18 9.80 -2.15
CA TYR A 107 33.35 10.48 -3.14
C TYR A 107 32.02 9.74 -3.34
N ALA A 108 30.90 10.47 -3.38
CA ALA A 108 29.63 9.89 -3.79
C ALA A 108 28.94 10.74 -4.87
N ASP A 109 28.72 10.11 -6.01
CA ASP A 109 28.20 10.70 -7.23
C ASP A 109 26.74 10.29 -7.44
N VAL A 110 26.07 10.90 -8.42
CA VAL A 110 24.92 10.29 -9.08
C VAL A 110 25.37 9.79 -10.46
N VAL A 111 25.02 8.54 -10.74
CA VAL A 111 25.22 7.94 -12.06
C VAL A 111 23.89 7.73 -12.75
N ALA A 112 23.89 7.90 -14.06
CA ALA A 112 22.77 7.65 -14.93
C ALA A 112 23.07 6.49 -15.89
N GLY A 113 22.14 5.56 -15.97
CA GLY A 113 22.12 4.49 -16.93
C GLY A 113 21.00 4.73 -17.94
N TYR A 114 21.34 4.70 -19.23
CA TYR A 114 20.38 4.95 -20.31
C TYR A 114 19.94 3.64 -20.96
N ILE A 115 18.62 3.49 -21.11
CA ILE A 115 17.99 2.33 -21.74
C ILE A 115 17.07 2.83 -22.86
N ASP A 116 17.21 2.25 -24.05
CA ASP A 116 16.26 2.48 -25.16
C ASP A 116 15.04 1.58 -24.97
N PRO A 117 13.84 2.13 -24.70
CA PRO A 117 12.63 1.32 -24.54
C PRO A 117 12.20 0.57 -25.82
N ALA A 118 12.71 0.96 -26.99
CA ALA A 118 12.46 0.26 -28.25
C ALA A 118 13.32 -1.02 -28.41
N GLU A 119 14.42 -1.14 -27.66
CA GLU A 119 15.24 -2.34 -27.64
C GLU A 119 14.50 -3.49 -26.93
N SER A 120 14.59 -4.70 -27.47
CA SER A 120 14.00 -5.86 -26.80
C SER A 120 14.70 -6.17 -25.47
N TRP A 121 13.93 -6.62 -24.48
CA TRP A 121 14.46 -6.91 -23.15
C TRP A 121 15.62 -7.92 -23.16
N SER A 122 15.55 -8.93 -24.04
CA SER A 122 16.61 -9.94 -24.18
C SER A 122 17.89 -9.38 -24.81
N SER A 123 17.78 -8.50 -25.82
CA SER A 123 18.93 -7.80 -26.41
C SER A 123 19.61 -6.92 -25.37
N PHE A 124 18.80 -6.13 -24.66
CA PHE A 124 19.29 -5.25 -23.60
C PHE A 124 20.01 -6.04 -22.50
N ALA A 125 19.39 -7.12 -22.00
CA ALA A 125 19.99 -7.99 -20.99
C ALA A 125 21.31 -8.61 -21.47
N ALA A 126 21.39 -9.07 -22.72
CA ALA A 126 22.61 -9.61 -23.30
C ALA A 126 23.73 -8.57 -23.40
N LYS A 127 23.39 -7.32 -23.75
CA LYS A 127 24.33 -6.19 -23.80
C LYS A 127 24.92 -5.86 -22.43
N VAL A 128 24.08 -5.84 -21.39
CA VAL A 128 24.53 -5.63 -20.00
C VAL A 128 25.40 -6.78 -19.51
N ASN A 129 24.97 -8.02 -19.73
CA ASN A 129 25.73 -9.21 -19.29
C ASN A 129 27.06 -9.41 -20.02
N ALA A 130 27.23 -8.80 -21.20
CA ALA A 130 28.48 -8.81 -21.96
C ALA A 130 29.39 -7.61 -21.63
N ASP A 131 29.09 -6.85 -20.57
CA ASP A 131 29.80 -5.64 -20.13
C ASP A 131 29.94 -4.57 -21.24
N LYS A 132 28.99 -4.54 -22.20
CA LYS A 132 28.93 -3.55 -23.29
C LYS A 132 28.08 -2.32 -22.95
N TRP A 133 27.39 -2.35 -21.82
CA TRP A 133 26.58 -1.25 -21.31
C TRP A 133 27.39 -0.48 -20.26
N LYS A 134 27.26 0.85 -20.25
CA LYS A 134 27.94 1.73 -19.29
C LYS A 134 26.94 2.64 -18.57
N ALA A 135 27.32 3.03 -17.37
CA ALA A 135 26.72 4.16 -16.67
C ALA A 135 27.54 5.43 -16.91
N HIS A 136 26.94 6.59 -16.70
CA HIS A 136 27.58 7.89 -16.88
C HIS A 136 27.49 8.68 -15.57
N SER A 137 28.59 9.28 -15.13
CA SER A 137 28.54 10.30 -14.09
C SER A 137 27.76 11.51 -14.60
N ILE A 138 26.87 12.07 -13.78
CA ILE A 138 26.12 13.27 -14.16
C ILE A 138 26.87 14.57 -13.82
N PHE A 139 27.88 14.52 -12.96
CA PHE A 139 28.61 15.70 -12.52
C PHE A 139 29.94 15.83 -13.25
N ASN A 140 30.17 17.01 -13.82
CA ASN A 140 31.43 17.37 -14.44
C ASN A 140 32.44 17.78 -13.35
N MET A 141 33.18 16.84 -12.77
CA MET A 141 34.15 17.16 -11.73
C MET A 141 35.45 17.74 -12.30
N THR A 142 35.70 19.02 -12.05
CA THR A 142 37.08 19.54 -12.04
C THR A 142 37.53 19.55 -10.58
N ILE A 143 38.34 18.58 -10.16
CA ILE A 143 38.88 18.55 -8.79
C ILE A 143 39.91 19.68 -8.66
N PRO A 144 39.71 20.71 -7.80
CA PRO A 144 40.76 21.69 -7.55
C PRO A 144 41.92 20.97 -6.85
N LYS A 145 43.13 20.99 -7.43
CA LYS A 145 44.34 20.48 -6.77
C LYS A 145 44.62 21.33 -5.51
N GLY A 146 44.39 20.79 -4.32
CA GLY A 146 44.68 21.46 -3.03
C GLY A 146 44.07 20.77 -1.79
N ARG A 147 44.57 21.10 -0.60
CA ARG A 147 44.24 20.50 0.73
C ARG A 147 42.78 20.66 1.20
N ALA A 148 41.89 21.18 0.37
CA ALA A 148 40.45 21.23 0.61
C ALA A 148 39.74 20.67 -0.62
N SER A 149 39.57 19.36 -0.68
CA SER A 149 38.77 18.73 -1.73
C SER A 149 37.29 18.82 -1.34
N PRO A 150 36.46 19.61 -2.03
CA PRO A 150 35.02 19.57 -1.84
C PRO A 150 34.50 18.16 -2.19
N VAL A 151 34.20 17.36 -1.17
CA VAL A 151 33.58 16.03 -1.37
C VAL A 151 32.08 16.22 -1.50
N ARG A 152 31.60 16.34 -2.74
CA ARG A 152 30.17 16.25 -3.06
C ARG A 152 29.66 14.88 -2.61
N ARG A 153 28.55 14.82 -1.85
CA ARG A 153 27.73 13.60 -1.86
C ARG A 153 26.29 13.93 -2.20
N ALA A 154 25.91 13.55 -3.40
CA ALA A 154 24.51 13.49 -3.75
C ALA A 154 23.83 12.38 -2.93
N ARG A 155 22.79 12.75 -2.19
CA ARG A 155 21.91 11.80 -1.50
C ARG A 155 20.57 11.76 -2.20
N ARG A 156 20.02 10.55 -2.33
CA ARG A 156 18.63 10.30 -2.74
C ARG A 156 18.21 11.07 -3.99
N PRO A 157 18.80 10.77 -5.16
CA PRO A 157 18.37 11.39 -6.41
C PRO A 157 16.86 11.25 -6.56
N THR A 158 16.18 12.38 -6.79
CA THR A 158 14.73 12.42 -6.98
C THR A 158 14.46 13.06 -8.32
N ALA A 159 13.84 12.32 -9.23
CA ALA A 159 13.68 12.78 -10.60
C ALA A 159 12.21 12.92 -11.01
N ILE A 160 11.97 13.84 -11.94
CA ILE A 160 10.74 13.96 -12.72
C ILE A 160 11.11 14.13 -14.19
N ALA A 161 10.17 13.86 -15.09
CA ALA A 161 10.37 14.04 -16.52
C ALA A 161 9.16 14.70 -17.17
N LYS A 162 9.41 15.61 -18.12
CA LYS A 162 8.39 16.25 -18.96
C LYS A 162 8.94 16.41 -20.37
N GLY A 163 8.24 15.85 -21.35
CA GLY A 163 8.68 15.86 -22.74
C GLY A 163 10.02 15.13 -22.93
N ASN A 164 11.01 15.83 -23.46
CA ASN A 164 12.38 15.31 -23.64
C ASN A 164 13.33 15.67 -22.48
N LYS A 165 12.84 16.32 -21.42
CA LYS A 165 13.68 16.77 -20.30
C LYS A 165 13.48 15.92 -19.04
N VAL A 166 14.59 15.71 -18.34
CA VAL A 166 14.66 15.15 -16.99
C VAL A 166 15.06 16.27 -16.04
N PHE A 167 14.37 16.39 -14.92
CA PHE A 167 14.73 17.29 -13.84
C PHE A 167 15.10 16.43 -12.64
N LEU A 168 16.29 16.66 -12.09
CA LEU A 168 16.87 15.86 -11.03
C LEU A 168 17.21 16.75 -9.85
N LEU A 169 16.58 16.48 -8.72
CA LEU A 169 16.85 17.11 -7.44
C LEU A 169 17.82 16.26 -6.62
N VAL A 170 18.89 16.88 -6.13
CA VAL A 170 19.94 16.24 -5.34
C VAL A 170 20.39 17.15 -4.21
N GLU A 171 20.59 16.59 -3.03
CA GLU A 171 21.25 17.28 -1.92
C GLU A 171 22.74 17.39 -2.19
N ASP A 172 23.33 18.58 -2.00
CA ASP A 172 24.76 18.81 -2.03
C ASP A 172 25.31 19.14 -0.64
N TYR A 173 26.44 18.55 -0.28
CA TYR A 173 27.18 18.90 0.93
C TYR A 173 28.67 18.80 0.74
N TYR A 174 29.37 19.63 1.51
CA TYR A 174 30.82 19.69 1.55
C TYR A 174 31.33 19.16 2.89
N LEU A 175 32.43 18.39 2.84
CA LEU A 175 33.18 18.02 4.03
C LEU A 175 34.30 19.03 4.25
N LYS A 176 34.31 19.67 5.41
CA LYS A 176 35.40 20.54 5.84
C LYS A 176 36.10 19.92 7.04
N TYR A 177 37.43 19.83 7.00
CA TYR A 177 38.20 19.36 8.14
C TYR A 177 38.20 20.45 9.23
N ASN A 178 37.72 20.10 10.41
CA ASN A 178 37.75 20.97 11.57
C ASN A 178 38.99 20.63 12.42
N ASN A 179 39.99 21.52 12.37
CA ASN A 179 41.25 21.38 13.11
C ASN A 179 41.06 21.28 14.62
N SER A 180 40.04 21.94 15.18
CA SER A 180 39.79 21.95 16.63
C SER A 180 39.21 20.64 17.15
N SER A 181 38.34 20.00 16.36
CA SER A 181 37.75 18.71 16.72
C SER A 181 38.49 17.50 16.14
N GLN A 182 39.60 17.73 15.42
CA GLN A 182 40.35 16.73 14.63
C GLN A 182 39.42 15.81 13.83
N ASN A 183 38.33 16.36 13.28
CA ASN A 183 37.27 15.60 12.64
C ASN A 183 36.74 16.35 11.41
N TRP A 184 36.33 15.61 10.40
CA TRP A 184 35.61 16.15 9.25
C TRP A 184 34.18 16.49 9.64
N VAL A 185 33.80 17.74 9.47
CA VAL A 185 32.44 18.23 9.71
C VAL A 185 31.75 18.33 8.35
N ALA A 186 30.58 17.71 8.24
CA ALA A 186 29.71 17.90 7.10
C ALA A 186 28.97 19.23 7.26
N SER A 187 29.09 20.09 6.26
CA SER A 187 28.30 21.30 6.13
C SER A 187 27.33 21.07 4.96
N PRO A 188 26.04 20.76 5.22
CA PRO A 188 25.02 20.81 4.19
C PRO A 188 24.97 22.24 3.68
N GLN A 189 25.05 22.43 2.36
CA GLN A 189 25.10 23.78 1.81
C GLN A 189 24.11 24.00 0.68
N ASP A 190 23.64 22.96 -0.03
CA ASP A 190 22.75 23.21 -1.15
C ASP A 190 21.73 22.11 -1.47
N LEU A 191 20.69 22.51 -2.18
CA LEU A 191 19.70 21.67 -2.82
C LEU A 191 19.74 21.99 -4.32
N ASP A 192 20.42 21.16 -5.08
CA ASP A 192 20.72 21.39 -6.50
C ASP A 192 19.67 20.77 -7.42
N LEU A 193 19.31 21.52 -8.46
CA LEU A 193 18.54 21.05 -9.59
C LEU A 193 19.46 20.89 -10.82
N LEU A 194 19.47 19.69 -11.39
CA LEU A 194 20.05 19.45 -12.71
C LEU A 194 18.95 19.22 -13.73
N VAL A 195 19.14 19.76 -14.93
CA VAL A 195 18.24 19.55 -16.06
C VAL A 195 19.00 18.79 -17.15
N GLY A 196 18.47 17.63 -17.52
CA GLY A 196 19.00 16.80 -18.60
C GLY A 196 18.06 16.81 -19.79
N GLU A 197 18.60 16.79 -21.01
CA GLU A 197 17.83 16.70 -22.25
C GLU A 197 18.17 15.43 -23.02
N ALA A 198 17.14 14.69 -23.44
CA ALA A 198 17.29 13.49 -24.23
C ALA A 198 17.70 13.81 -25.67
N THR A 199 18.75 13.15 -26.13
CA THR A 199 19.30 13.27 -27.48
C THR A 199 18.75 12.21 -28.43
N GLN A 200 19.04 12.35 -29.72
CA GLN A 200 18.67 11.34 -30.73
C GLN A 200 19.33 9.98 -30.47
N ASP A 201 20.54 9.98 -29.91
CA ASP A 201 21.33 8.77 -29.60
C ASP A 201 20.88 8.06 -28.31
N LYS A 202 19.69 8.42 -27.79
CA LYS A 202 19.10 7.82 -26.59
C LYS A 202 19.93 7.98 -25.31
N VAL A 203 20.72 9.05 -25.24
CA VAL A 203 21.44 9.48 -24.03
C VAL A 203 20.93 10.81 -23.52
N ILE A 204 21.14 11.10 -22.23
CA ILE A 204 20.80 12.39 -21.61
C ILE A 204 22.04 13.28 -21.56
N GLN A 205 21.92 14.49 -22.08
CA GLN A 205 22.91 15.56 -21.89
C GLN A 205 22.50 16.41 -20.69
N TRP A 206 23.31 16.39 -19.64
CA TRP A 206 23.05 17.14 -18.40
C TRP A 206 23.64 18.55 -18.48
N GLY A 207 22.86 19.54 -18.06
CA GLY A 207 23.32 20.90 -17.84
C GLY A 207 23.96 21.10 -16.47
N GLU A 208 24.47 22.30 -16.24
CA GLU A 208 25.08 22.68 -14.96
C GLU A 208 24.06 22.69 -13.80
N PRO A 209 24.45 22.28 -12.58
CA PRO A 209 23.59 22.34 -11.40
C PRO A 209 23.19 23.78 -11.06
N THR A 210 21.93 23.96 -10.66
CA THR A 210 21.40 25.24 -10.17
C THR A 210 20.91 25.09 -8.74
N SER A 211 21.46 25.89 -7.83
CA SER A 211 21.03 25.98 -6.43
C SER A 211 19.57 26.44 -6.32
N LEU A 212 18.77 25.71 -5.55
CA LEU A 212 17.39 26.09 -5.24
C LEU A 212 17.25 26.80 -3.89
N LEU A 213 18.25 26.72 -3.00
CA LEU A 213 18.16 27.30 -1.65
C LEU A 213 17.81 28.78 -1.64
N PRO A 214 18.43 29.68 -2.45
CA PRO A 214 18.11 31.11 -2.43
C PRO A 214 16.65 31.43 -2.74
N GLN A 215 15.95 30.53 -3.45
CA GLN A 215 14.53 30.71 -3.79
C GLN A 215 13.60 30.27 -2.67
N ILE A 216 14.02 29.29 -1.85
CA ILE A 216 13.19 28.70 -0.79
C ILE A 216 13.53 29.22 0.61
N GLU A 217 14.74 29.73 0.82
CA GLU A 217 15.26 30.26 2.09
C GLU A 217 14.31 31.28 2.75
N PRO A 218 13.71 32.27 2.04
CA PRO A 218 12.79 33.21 2.68
C PRO A 218 11.55 32.55 3.31
N SER A 219 11.11 31.40 2.78
CA SER A 219 9.99 30.62 3.34
C SER A 219 10.46 29.61 4.38
N ALA A 220 11.67 29.08 4.22
CA ALA A 220 12.32 28.19 5.17
C ALA A 220 12.57 28.89 6.51
N ASP A 221 13.10 30.12 6.47
CA ASP A 221 13.37 30.96 7.63
C ASP A 221 12.12 31.25 8.47
N GLN A 222 10.99 31.53 7.80
CA GLN A 222 9.70 31.73 8.47
C GLN A 222 9.27 30.49 9.27
N SER A 223 9.73 29.30 8.88
CA SER A 223 9.42 28.02 9.51
C SER A 223 10.57 27.48 10.38
N GLY A 224 11.69 28.21 10.47
CA GLY A 224 12.91 27.82 11.19
C GLY A 224 13.62 26.60 10.59
N LEU A 225 13.54 26.39 9.27
CA LEU A 225 14.11 25.23 8.57
C LEU A 225 15.44 25.61 7.90
N ASP A 226 16.45 24.75 8.02
CA ASP A 226 17.81 25.03 7.53
C ASP A 226 18.46 23.86 6.77
N GLU A 227 18.03 22.62 6.99
CA GLU A 227 18.52 21.45 6.23
C GLU A 227 17.42 20.88 5.33
N PHE A 228 17.75 20.60 4.07
CA PHE A 228 16.84 19.99 3.10
C PHE A 228 17.46 18.76 2.44
N VAL A 229 16.68 17.70 2.35
CA VAL A 229 17.05 16.42 1.70
C VAL A 229 15.96 16.05 0.71
N SER A 230 16.33 15.68 -0.51
CA SER A 230 15.40 15.14 -1.49
C SER A 230 14.77 13.82 -1.01
N GLY A 231 13.48 13.60 -1.31
CA GLY A 231 12.73 12.44 -0.80
C GLY A 231 13.30 11.08 -1.24
N GLY A 232 13.93 11.03 -2.41
CA GLY A 232 14.36 9.83 -3.11
C GLY A 232 13.28 9.27 -4.01
N GLY A 233 13.67 8.49 -5.03
CA GLY A 233 12.72 7.91 -5.98
C GLY A 233 12.24 8.96 -6.97
N SER A 234 10.93 9.22 -7.02
CA SER A 234 10.32 10.06 -8.05
C SER A 234 9.49 11.19 -7.44
N GLY A 235 9.56 12.38 -8.06
CA GLY A 235 8.57 13.42 -7.86
C GLY A 235 7.34 13.19 -8.76
N VAL A 236 6.53 14.23 -8.95
CA VAL A 236 5.39 14.19 -9.86
C VAL A 236 5.32 15.44 -10.73
N VAL A 237 5.01 15.25 -12.02
CA VAL A 237 4.52 16.32 -12.90
C VAL A 237 3.00 16.21 -12.90
N MET A 238 2.35 17.24 -12.37
CA MET A 238 0.89 17.29 -12.26
C MET A 238 0.23 17.48 -13.63
N GLU A 239 -1.05 17.16 -13.75
CA GLU A 239 -1.87 17.31 -14.96
C GLU A 239 -1.86 18.75 -15.50
N ASN A 240 -1.78 19.75 -14.60
CA ASN A 240 -1.67 21.16 -14.98
C ASN A 240 -0.24 21.59 -15.39
N GLY A 241 0.72 20.67 -15.40
CA GLY A 241 2.12 20.91 -15.75
C GLY A 241 3.02 21.33 -14.59
N THR A 242 2.51 21.45 -13.36
CA THR A 242 3.29 21.82 -12.16
C THR A 242 4.24 20.70 -11.77
N PHE A 243 5.50 21.04 -11.48
CA PHE A 243 6.50 20.12 -10.94
C PHE A 243 6.41 20.09 -9.43
N VAL A 244 6.45 18.90 -8.84
CA VAL A 244 6.43 18.73 -7.39
C VAL A 244 7.49 17.71 -6.99
N PHE A 245 8.43 18.13 -6.16
CA PHE A 245 9.37 17.24 -5.51
C PHE A 245 9.03 17.06 -4.04
N PRO A 246 8.99 15.81 -3.53
CA PRO A 246 8.92 15.57 -2.10
C PRO A 246 10.30 15.83 -1.48
N VAL A 247 10.34 16.53 -0.36
CA VAL A 247 11.57 16.82 0.38
C VAL A 247 11.36 16.55 1.87
N THR A 248 12.45 16.23 2.56
CA THR A 248 12.52 16.16 4.02
C THR A 248 13.34 17.34 4.52
N ALA A 249 12.78 18.14 5.43
CA ALA A 249 13.43 19.28 6.04
C ALA A 249 13.68 19.07 7.53
N ARG A 250 14.62 19.81 8.12
CA ARG A 250 14.91 19.83 9.56
C ARG A 250 15.11 21.25 10.06
N ARG A 251 15.09 21.39 11.38
CA ARG A 251 15.43 22.62 12.10
C ARG A 251 16.77 22.47 12.79
N THR A 252 17.55 23.55 12.86
CA THR A 252 18.86 23.56 13.51
C THR A 252 18.75 23.09 14.97
N GLY A 253 19.58 22.12 15.35
CA GLY A 253 19.66 21.64 16.74
C GLY A 253 18.49 20.77 17.21
N GLU A 254 17.47 20.56 16.38
CA GLU A 254 16.39 19.61 16.63
C GLU A 254 16.68 18.27 15.95
N LYS A 255 16.15 17.18 16.53
CA LYS A 255 16.24 15.83 15.92
C LYS A 255 15.07 15.55 14.97
N ASP A 256 14.06 16.39 14.99
CA ASP A 256 12.83 16.17 14.25
C ASP A 256 13.04 16.46 12.75
N SER A 257 12.46 15.59 11.94
CA SER A 257 12.45 15.73 10.48
C SER A 257 11.01 15.81 10.00
N PHE A 258 10.78 16.68 9.01
CA PHE A 258 9.48 17.02 8.49
C PHE A 258 9.44 16.70 7.00
N SER A 259 8.43 15.95 6.56
CA SER A 259 8.19 15.76 5.13
C SER A 259 7.32 16.90 4.59
N MET A 260 7.67 17.39 3.41
CA MET A 260 7.00 18.48 2.72
C MET A 260 7.25 18.38 1.21
N ILE A 261 6.93 19.44 0.46
CA ILE A 261 7.18 19.51 -0.97
C ILE A 261 7.90 20.82 -1.31
N ILE A 262 8.58 20.84 -2.46
CA ILE A 262 8.86 22.06 -3.21
C ILE A 262 8.21 21.91 -4.58
N TYR A 263 7.77 23.02 -5.17
CA TYR A 263 7.11 22.96 -6.46
C TYR A 263 7.49 24.11 -7.38
N SER A 264 7.32 23.90 -8.68
CA SER A 264 7.51 24.90 -9.73
C SER A 264 6.35 24.86 -10.72
N LYS A 265 5.81 26.04 -11.05
CA LYS A 265 4.68 26.20 -11.99
C LYS A 265 5.11 26.64 -13.39
N ASP A 266 6.41 26.87 -13.59
CA ASP A 266 6.98 27.52 -14.77
C ASP A 266 8.15 26.72 -15.37
N ASP A 267 7.98 25.40 -15.40
CA ASP A 267 8.93 24.44 -15.98
C ASP A 267 10.31 24.46 -15.30
N GLY A 268 10.33 24.63 -13.97
CA GLY A 268 11.55 24.52 -13.15
C GLY A 268 12.36 25.80 -13.06
N LYS A 269 11.84 26.95 -13.54
CA LYS A 269 12.55 28.24 -13.48
C LYS A 269 12.50 28.86 -12.09
N ASN A 270 11.31 28.88 -11.47
CA ASN A 270 11.12 29.36 -10.11
C ASN A 270 10.53 28.25 -9.23
N TRP A 271 11.07 28.12 -8.02
CA TRP A 271 10.67 27.14 -7.03
C TRP A 271 10.05 27.81 -5.81
N THR A 272 9.04 27.17 -5.25
CA THR A 272 8.32 27.64 -4.07
C THR A 272 8.28 26.55 -3.02
N LEU A 273 8.56 26.95 -1.78
CA LEU A 273 8.40 26.13 -0.58
C LEU A 273 7.13 26.57 0.16
N PRO A 274 6.07 25.75 0.21
CA PRO A 274 4.91 26.02 1.05
C PRO A 274 5.25 25.88 2.54
N LEU A 275 4.52 26.60 3.40
CA LEU A 275 4.69 26.53 4.86
C LEU A 275 4.18 25.23 5.48
N GLY A 276 3.30 24.50 4.77
CA GLY A 276 2.68 23.29 5.28
C GLY A 276 3.64 22.10 5.28
N MET A 277 3.63 21.36 6.38
CA MET A 277 4.49 20.20 6.60
C MET A 277 3.74 19.07 7.30
N LEU A 278 4.21 17.84 7.14
CA LEU A 278 3.71 16.70 7.89
C LEU A 278 4.14 16.75 9.37
N PRO A 279 3.47 16.00 10.26
CA PRO A 279 3.88 15.90 11.67
C PRO A 279 5.35 15.50 11.85
N ALA A 280 5.95 15.94 12.96
CA ALA A 280 7.32 15.62 13.32
C ALA A 280 7.58 14.10 13.31
N GLY A 281 8.71 13.68 12.75
CA GLY A 281 9.11 12.27 12.64
C GLY A 281 8.51 11.54 11.43
N CYS A 282 7.74 12.22 10.57
CA CYS A 282 7.32 11.72 9.27
C CYS A 282 8.41 11.97 8.22
N THR A 283 8.98 10.89 7.67
CA THR A 283 10.13 10.90 6.74
C THR A 283 9.89 9.99 5.54
N ASP A 284 10.85 9.90 4.61
CA ASP A 284 10.77 9.07 3.40
C ASP A 284 9.49 9.35 2.55
N PRO A 285 9.22 10.62 2.19
CA PRO A 285 7.99 10.97 1.48
C PRO A 285 7.94 10.43 0.04
N LEU A 286 6.82 9.81 -0.31
CA LEU A 286 6.46 9.39 -1.66
C LEU A 286 5.22 10.18 -2.09
N ILE A 287 5.24 10.80 -3.27
CA ILE A 287 4.20 11.75 -3.69
C ILE A 287 3.60 11.36 -5.05
N VAL A 288 2.29 11.53 -5.18
CA VAL A 288 1.57 11.46 -6.47
C VAL A 288 0.45 12.49 -6.52
N GLU A 289 -0.03 12.79 -7.73
CA GLU A 289 -1.31 13.46 -7.94
C GLU A 289 -2.39 12.42 -8.24
N TRP A 290 -3.44 12.37 -7.42
CA TRP A 290 -4.53 11.41 -7.61
C TRP A 290 -5.70 12.00 -8.40
N GLU A 291 -6.48 12.88 -7.79
CA GLU A 291 -7.45 13.73 -8.50
C GLU A 291 -6.79 15.04 -8.94
N GLN A 292 -7.43 15.77 -9.85
CA GLN A 292 -6.95 17.09 -10.31
C GLN A 292 -6.67 18.00 -9.11
N GLY A 293 -5.40 18.40 -8.94
CA GLY A 293 -4.96 19.25 -7.84
C GLY A 293 -4.92 18.59 -6.46
N GLN A 294 -5.13 17.27 -6.35
CA GLN A 294 -5.04 16.52 -5.11
C GLN A 294 -3.69 15.79 -5.04
N LEU A 295 -2.80 16.30 -4.20
CA LEU A 295 -1.56 15.63 -3.84
C LEU A 295 -1.82 14.59 -2.76
N VAL A 296 -1.29 13.38 -2.95
CA VAL A 296 -1.33 12.28 -1.97
C VAL A 296 0.11 11.91 -1.63
N MET A 297 0.47 12.07 -0.35
CA MET A 297 1.80 11.75 0.17
C MET A 297 1.73 10.54 1.09
N VAL A 298 2.57 9.54 0.85
CA VAL A 298 2.85 8.46 1.79
C VAL A 298 4.16 8.79 2.50
N ALA A 299 4.15 8.81 3.83
CA ALA A 299 5.33 9.08 4.64
C ALA A 299 5.45 8.07 5.79
N LYS A 300 6.69 7.80 6.20
CA LYS A 300 7.01 6.96 7.34
C LYS A 300 7.03 7.80 8.61
N CYS A 301 6.03 7.62 9.47
CA CYS A 301 5.89 8.28 10.75
C CYS A 301 6.03 7.26 11.89
N ASN A 302 7.02 7.40 12.77
CA ASN A 302 7.25 6.49 13.91
C ASN A 302 7.31 5.00 13.50
N SER A 303 7.98 4.70 12.39
CA SER A 303 8.09 3.38 11.75
C SER A 303 6.86 2.86 11.01
N LEU A 304 5.72 3.56 11.01
CA LEU A 304 4.52 3.19 10.24
C LEU A 304 4.37 4.06 9.00
N SER A 305 3.80 3.50 7.94
CA SER A 305 3.40 4.28 6.76
C SER A 305 2.06 4.96 7.03
N LYS A 306 2.01 6.28 6.86
CA LYS A 306 0.79 7.10 6.92
C LYS A 306 0.55 7.76 5.57
N VAL A 307 -0.70 8.05 5.28
CA VAL A 307 -1.13 8.70 4.03
C VAL A 307 -1.71 10.06 4.37
N PHE A 308 -1.28 11.08 3.65
CA PHE A 308 -1.74 12.45 3.79
C PHE A 308 -2.19 12.97 2.43
N GLU A 309 -3.11 13.92 2.44
CA GLU A 309 -3.53 14.64 1.24
C GLU A 309 -3.45 16.15 1.43
N SER A 310 -3.21 16.85 0.31
CA SER A 310 -3.26 18.30 0.19
C SER A 310 -3.99 18.67 -1.10
N ARG A 311 -4.82 19.71 -1.03
CA ARG A 311 -5.55 20.28 -2.19
C ARG A 311 -5.19 21.75 -2.44
N ASP A 312 -4.16 22.24 -1.74
CA ASP A 312 -3.70 23.63 -1.74
C ASP A 312 -2.18 23.70 -1.96
N MET A 313 -1.63 22.75 -2.74
CA MET A 313 -0.20 22.67 -3.09
C MET A 313 0.72 22.66 -1.86
N GLY A 314 0.36 21.83 -0.87
CA GLY A 314 1.18 21.59 0.31
C GLY A 314 1.08 22.67 1.38
N ALA A 315 0.21 23.67 1.25
CA ALA A 315 0.00 24.67 2.31
C ALA A 315 -0.66 24.07 3.55
N THR A 316 -1.57 23.10 3.37
CA THR A 316 -2.13 22.29 4.45
C THR A 316 -2.12 20.81 4.10
N TRP A 317 -1.91 19.98 5.12
CA TRP A 317 -1.92 18.52 5.02
C TRP A 317 -2.92 17.93 6.01
N ARG A 318 -3.68 16.94 5.57
CA ARG A 318 -4.58 16.16 6.43
C ARG A 318 -4.36 14.67 6.24
N GLU A 319 -4.49 13.88 7.30
CA GLU A 319 -4.37 12.43 7.22
C GLU A 319 -5.52 11.86 6.36
N ALA A 320 -5.17 11.21 5.25
CA ALA A 320 -6.12 10.71 4.25
C ALA A 320 -6.55 9.28 4.61
N VAL A 321 -7.22 9.10 5.74
CA VAL A 321 -7.52 7.78 6.35
C VAL A 321 -8.37 6.82 5.50
N ARG A 322 -8.96 7.31 4.41
CA ARG A 322 -9.80 6.55 3.47
C ARG A 322 -9.15 6.32 2.11
N THR A 323 -7.96 6.87 1.88
CA THR A 323 -7.17 6.71 0.65
C THR A 323 -5.98 5.81 0.93
N LEU A 324 -5.68 4.89 -0.01
CA LEU A 324 -4.63 3.89 0.15
C LEU A 324 -4.74 3.15 1.50
N THR A 325 -5.95 2.71 1.87
CA THR A 325 -6.29 2.25 3.23
C THR A 325 -5.40 1.12 3.73
N ARG A 326 -4.89 0.28 2.83
CA ARG A 326 -3.96 -0.82 3.14
C ARG A 326 -2.54 -0.35 3.48
N VAL A 327 -2.12 0.83 3.02
CA VAL A 327 -0.83 1.44 3.38
C VAL A 327 -0.78 1.82 4.85
N GLN A 328 -1.93 2.20 5.42
CA GLN A 328 -2.05 2.62 6.82
C GLN A 328 -2.11 1.40 7.74
N LEU A 329 -0.96 0.79 7.95
CA LEU A 329 -0.83 -0.33 8.89
C LEU A 329 -0.70 0.18 10.32
N ARG A 330 -1.13 -0.67 11.25
CA ARG A 330 -1.00 -0.40 12.68
C ARG A 330 -0.08 -1.41 13.34
N PHE A 331 0.52 -0.94 14.43
CA PHE A 331 1.20 -1.72 15.44
C PHE A 331 0.43 -3.00 15.75
N LEU A 332 1.03 -4.13 15.39
CA LEU A 332 0.69 -5.41 16.00
C LEU A 332 1.38 -5.47 17.37
N PRO A 333 0.79 -6.14 18.38
CA PRO A 333 1.34 -6.20 19.75
C PRO A 333 2.70 -6.91 19.87
N ASP A 334 3.25 -7.40 18.77
CA ASP A 334 4.38 -8.31 18.75
C ASP A 334 5.64 -7.55 18.31
N ALA A 335 6.45 -7.17 19.30
CA ALA A 335 7.68 -6.39 19.14
C ALA A 335 8.75 -7.05 18.24
N LEU A 336 8.53 -8.31 17.83
CA LEU A 336 9.42 -9.09 16.96
C LEU A 336 9.13 -8.91 15.45
N ARG A 337 8.03 -8.24 15.06
CA ARG A 337 7.65 -8.06 13.65
C ARG A 337 8.31 -6.80 13.05
N THR A 338 8.98 -6.94 11.91
CA THR A 338 9.50 -5.80 11.16
C THR A 338 8.36 -5.01 10.49
N ALA A 339 8.47 -3.67 10.50
CA ALA A 339 7.45 -2.81 9.94
C ALA A 339 7.32 -3.01 8.41
N GLU A 340 6.10 -3.27 7.96
CA GLU A 340 5.76 -3.22 6.54
C GLU A 340 5.99 -1.81 5.99
N ARG A 341 6.62 -1.71 4.82
CA ARG A 341 7.10 -0.44 4.29
C ARG A 341 6.65 -0.27 2.84
N VAL A 342 6.05 0.87 2.52
CA VAL A 342 5.83 1.28 1.14
C VAL A 342 7.17 1.71 0.55
N GLY A 343 7.57 1.06 -0.55
CA GLY A 343 8.86 1.32 -1.20
C GLY A 343 8.75 2.35 -2.31
N SER A 344 7.66 2.30 -3.06
CA SER A 344 7.41 3.16 -4.21
C SER A 344 5.92 3.39 -4.41
N LEU A 345 5.56 4.54 -4.94
CA LEU A 345 4.21 4.95 -5.28
C LEU A 345 4.26 5.73 -6.60
N THR A 346 3.40 5.38 -7.55
CA THR A 346 3.27 6.08 -8.82
C THR A 346 1.81 6.03 -9.30
N THR A 347 1.48 6.85 -10.29
CA THR A 347 0.17 6.80 -10.97
C THR A 347 0.35 6.41 -12.41
N ALA A 348 -0.67 5.74 -12.97
CA ALA A 348 -0.67 5.31 -14.35
C ALA A 348 -2.10 5.32 -14.90
N THR A 349 -2.23 5.55 -16.21
CA THR A 349 -3.47 5.28 -16.93
C THR A 349 -3.31 3.98 -17.70
N ILE A 350 -3.93 2.90 -17.20
CA ILE A 350 -3.83 1.56 -17.79
C ILE A 350 -5.21 1.13 -18.23
N ALA A 351 -5.34 0.65 -19.46
CA ALA A 351 -6.63 0.27 -20.07
C ALA A 351 -7.70 1.38 -19.96
N GLY A 352 -7.30 2.65 -20.06
CA GLY A 352 -8.19 3.80 -19.96
C GLY A 352 -8.64 4.17 -18.54
N LYS A 353 -8.08 3.55 -17.50
CA LYS A 353 -8.39 3.83 -16.09
C LYS A 353 -7.15 4.36 -15.36
N LYS A 354 -7.28 5.53 -14.71
CA LYS A 354 -6.27 6.08 -13.80
C LYS A 354 -6.21 5.24 -12.52
N VAL A 355 -5.02 4.81 -12.13
CA VAL A 355 -4.78 3.98 -10.94
C VAL A 355 -3.50 4.40 -10.22
N MET A 356 -3.43 4.14 -8.93
CA MET A 356 -2.19 4.17 -8.15
C MET A 356 -1.57 2.77 -8.16
N LEU A 357 -0.26 2.72 -8.40
CA LEU A 357 0.58 1.53 -8.29
C LEU A 357 1.57 1.75 -7.14
N TYR A 358 1.69 0.77 -6.27
CA TYR A 358 2.66 0.86 -5.17
C TYR A 358 3.27 -0.49 -4.83
N THR A 359 4.50 -0.44 -4.31
CA THR A 359 5.17 -1.59 -3.72
C THR A 359 5.07 -1.53 -2.21
N GLN A 360 4.84 -2.67 -1.58
CA GLN A 360 4.84 -2.76 -0.12
C GLN A 360 5.54 -4.03 0.34
N LYS A 361 6.53 -3.87 1.21
CA LYS A 361 7.19 -4.99 1.87
C LYS A 361 6.24 -5.52 2.95
N GLY A 362 5.88 -6.79 2.86
CA GLY A 362 4.90 -7.42 3.73
C GLY A 362 5.35 -8.80 4.19
N ILE A 363 4.63 -9.33 5.18
CA ILE A 363 4.87 -10.67 5.71
C ILE A 363 4.32 -11.70 4.72
N PRO A 364 5.10 -12.69 4.26
CA PRO A 364 4.60 -13.79 3.45
C PRO A 364 3.63 -14.69 4.24
N PRO A 365 2.65 -15.32 3.58
CA PRO A 365 1.81 -16.33 4.23
C PRO A 365 2.67 -17.43 4.87
N GLY A 366 2.40 -17.78 6.14
CA GLY A 366 3.11 -18.84 6.86
C GLY A 366 3.48 -18.44 8.30
N GLU A 367 4.44 -19.16 8.88
CA GLU A 367 4.92 -18.95 10.27
C GLU A 367 5.97 -17.83 10.39
N MET A 368 6.29 -17.15 9.29
CA MET A 368 7.23 -16.02 9.33
C MET A 368 6.61 -14.81 10.01
N VAL A 369 7.40 -14.17 10.88
CA VAL A 369 7.03 -12.93 11.57
C VAL A 369 7.67 -11.69 10.95
N GLN A 370 8.53 -11.87 9.95
CA GLN A 370 9.28 -10.79 9.31
C GLN A 370 8.71 -10.46 7.93
N ALA A 371 8.62 -9.16 7.64
CA ALA A 371 8.27 -8.66 6.31
C ALA A 371 9.46 -8.89 5.36
N THR A 372 9.35 -9.90 4.50
CA THR A 372 10.42 -10.33 3.58
C THR A 372 9.98 -10.29 2.11
N ALA A 373 8.69 -10.34 1.81
CA ALA A 373 8.19 -10.30 0.43
C ALA A 373 7.84 -8.87 0.02
N LEU A 374 8.29 -8.43 -1.15
CA LEU A 374 7.84 -7.19 -1.78
C LEU A 374 6.64 -7.50 -2.68
N TYR A 375 5.52 -6.86 -2.40
CA TYR A 375 4.27 -7.04 -3.14
C TYR A 375 3.98 -5.85 -4.04
N LEU A 376 3.41 -6.12 -5.22
CA LEU A 376 2.83 -5.11 -6.09
C LEU A 376 1.32 -5.01 -5.87
N TRP A 377 0.84 -3.77 -5.77
CA TRP A 377 -0.56 -3.44 -5.56
C TRP A 377 -1.03 -2.44 -6.61
N VAL A 378 -2.30 -2.55 -7.00
CA VAL A 378 -2.99 -1.57 -7.83
C VAL A 378 -4.30 -1.16 -7.18
N THR A 379 -4.61 0.13 -7.20
CA THR A 379 -5.83 0.65 -6.60
C THR A 379 -6.38 1.86 -7.35
N ASP A 380 -7.71 1.96 -7.35
CA ASP A 380 -8.45 3.12 -7.86
C ASP A 380 -9.06 3.97 -6.73
N ASP A 381 -8.41 3.98 -5.56
CA ASP A 381 -8.86 4.60 -4.30
C ASP A 381 -10.09 3.94 -3.64
N SER A 382 -10.80 3.07 -4.36
CA SER A 382 -11.86 2.26 -3.77
C SER A 382 -11.50 0.77 -3.71
N ARG A 383 -11.13 0.21 -4.87
CA ARG A 383 -10.73 -1.19 -5.04
C ARG A 383 -9.23 -1.28 -4.92
N THR A 384 -8.74 -2.36 -4.32
CA THR A 384 -7.31 -2.63 -4.15
C THR A 384 -7.05 -4.08 -4.50
N PHE A 385 -6.33 -4.29 -5.60
CA PHE A 385 -6.01 -5.62 -6.09
C PHE A 385 -4.58 -6.02 -5.70
N HIS A 386 -4.46 -7.22 -5.14
CA HIS A 386 -3.18 -7.87 -4.87
C HIS A 386 -2.65 -8.48 -6.16
N VAL A 387 -1.63 -7.87 -6.77
CA VAL A 387 -1.03 -8.45 -7.98
C VAL A 387 -0.21 -9.68 -7.61
N GLY A 388 0.53 -9.61 -6.51
CA GLY A 388 1.34 -10.70 -5.98
C GLY A 388 2.73 -10.23 -5.57
N PRO A 389 3.55 -11.14 -5.00
CA PRO A 389 4.92 -10.85 -4.68
C PRO A 389 5.76 -10.76 -5.95
N ILE A 390 6.60 -9.72 -6.04
CA ILE A 390 7.49 -9.46 -7.18
C ILE A 390 8.97 -9.64 -6.81
N SER A 391 9.29 -9.86 -5.54
CA SER A 391 10.64 -10.22 -5.06
C SER A 391 10.56 -10.60 -3.59
N MET A 392 11.54 -11.32 -3.08
CA MET A 392 11.59 -11.72 -1.67
C MET A 392 13.02 -11.69 -1.11
N ASP A 393 13.16 -11.22 0.12
CA ASP A 393 14.40 -11.32 0.89
C ASP A 393 14.79 -12.78 1.08
N THR A 394 16.08 -13.04 1.08
CA THR A 394 16.70 -14.32 1.41
C THR A 394 17.60 -14.15 2.62
N LYS A 395 18.07 -15.26 3.21
CA LYS A 395 19.02 -15.21 4.33
C LYS A 395 20.30 -14.42 4.05
N ARG A 396 20.69 -14.30 2.77
CA ARG A 396 21.95 -13.67 2.34
C ARG A 396 21.76 -12.36 1.58
N LYS A 397 20.55 -12.10 1.09
CA LYS A 397 20.23 -10.92 0.28
C LYS A 397 18.93 -10.29 0.77
N TRP A 398 18.97 -9.01 1.12
CA TRP A 398 17.78 -8.25 1.49
C TRP A 398 17.58 -7.05 0.56
N MET A 399 16.33 -6.67 0.36
CA MET A 399 15.94 -5.58 -0.53
C MET A 399 15.59 -4.34 0.31
N SER A 400 16.31 -3.23 0.09
CA SER A 400 16.27 -2.02 0.93
C SER A 400 15.59 -0.80 0.30
N GLY A 401 15.63 -0.65 -1.02
CA GLY A 401 15.04 0.47 -1.77
C GLY A 401 14.53 0.01 -3.13
N ASN A 402 13.46 0.63 -3.62
CA ASN A 402 12.94 0.36 -4.96
C ASN A 402 12.15 1.54 -5.51
N THR A 403 12.01 1.60 -6.83
CA THR A 403 11.14 2.56 -7.52
C THR A 403 10.41 1.89 -8.69
N LEU A 404 9.14 2.24 -8.87
CA LEU A 404 8.27 1.82 -9.97
C LEU A 404 8.15 2.94 -11.00
N LEU A 405 8.14 2.55 -12.26
CA LEU A 405 7.80 3.46 -13.36
C LEU A 405 6.86 2.77 -14.34
N TYR A 406 5.74 3.42 -14.64
CA TYR A 406 4.92 3.11 -15.81
C TYR A 406 5.22 4.12 -16.91
N SER A 407 5.71 3.64 -18.05
CA SER A 407 6.05 4.48 -19.20
C SER A 407 6.00 3.65 -20.47
N ASN A 408 5.57 4.24 -21.60
CA ASN A 408 5.53 3.57 -22.91
C ASN A 408 4.80 2.21 -22.87
N ASP A 409 3.66 2.15 -22.17
CA ASP A 409 2.86 0.93 -21.94
C ASP A 409 3.65 -0.25 -21.35
N ALA A 410 4.74 0.04 -20.64
CA ALA A 410 5.56 -0.91 -19.89
C ALA A 410 5.64 -0.52 -18.42
N LEU A 411 5.77 -1.53 -17.55
CA LEU A 411 5.93 -1.36 -16.11
C LEU A 411 7.30 -1.89 -15.71
N HIS A 412 8.10 -1.04 -15.05
CA HIS A 412 9.47 -1.34 -14.65
C HIS A 412 9.63 -1.20 -13.14
N LEU A 413 10.52 -2.02 -12.58
CA LEU A 413 10.96 -1.93 -11.19
C LEU A 413 12.49 -1.84 -11.16
N LEU A 414 13.02 -0.78 -10.57
CA LEU A 414 14.44 -0.69 -10.21
C LEU A 414 14.56 -0.95 -8.70
N GLN A 415 15.33 -1.96 -8.32
CA GLN A 415 15.39 -2.46 -6.94
C GLN A 415 16.83 -2.67 -6.45
N GLU A 416 17.08 -2.24 -5.22
CA GLU A 416 18.30 -2.55 -4.48
C GLU A 416 18.28 -3.98 -3.96
N ARG A 417 19.37 -4.70 -4.22
CA ARG A 417 19.68 -6.01 -3.68
C ARG A 417 20.98 -5.90 -2.90
N VAL A 418 20.87 -6.03 -1.58
CA VAL A 418 21.98 -5.88 -0.66
C VAL A 418 22.37 -7.23 -0.11
N SER A 419 23.66 -7.53 -0.13
CA SER A 419 24.30 -8.61 0.61
C SER A 419 25.29 -8.03 1.62
N ILE A 420 25.93 -8.90 2.41
CA ILE A 420 26.96 -8.51 3.38
C ILE A 420 28.09 -7.70 2.71
N THR A 421 28.42 -8.02 1.46
CA THR A 421 29.59 -7.47 0.77
C THR A 421 29.25 -6.59 -0.44
N THR A 422 28.01 -6.64 -0.95
CA THR A 422 27.64 -5.98 -2.21
C THR A 422 26.28 -5.28 -2.15
N LYS A 423 26.15 -4.16 -2.87
CA LYS A 423 24.88 -3.47 -3.14
C LYS A 423 24.71 -3.36 -4.65
N VAL A 424 23.77 -4.13 -5.19
CA VAL A 424 23.46 -4.16 -6.62
C VAL A 424 22.12 -3.48 -6.85
N LEU A 425 21.98 -2.75 -7.96
CA LEU A 425 20.69 -2.28 -8.44
C LEU A 425 20.27 -3.09 -9.67
N ALA A 426 19.16 -3.79 -9.55
CA ALA A 426 18.59 -4.61 -10.60
C ALA A 426 17.34 -3.95 -11.19
N LEU A 427 17.23 -3.93 -12.52
CA LEU A 427 16.04 -3.50 -13.25
C LEU A 427 15.25 -4.74 -13.70
N ALA A 428 13.93 -4.71 -13.53
CA ALA A 428 13.02 -5.75 -13.99
C ALA A 428 11.94 -5.18 -14.92
N SER A 429 11.56 -6.00 -15.90
CA SER A 429 10.34 -5.81 -16.67
C SER A 429 9.19 -6.57 -16.03
N LEU A 430 8.12 -5.85 -15.65
CA LEU A 430 6.94 -6.41 -15.00
C LEU A 430 5.82 -6.71 -16.02
N THR A 431 6.18 -7.33 -17.14
CA THR A 431 5.28 -7.58 -18.29
C THR A 431 4.09 -8.48 -17.92
N LYS A 432 4.32 -9.52 -17.11
CA LYS A 432 3.27 -10.47 -16.71
C LYS A 432 2.30 -9.85 -15.71
N GLU A 433 2.84 -9.07 -14.78
CA GLU A 433 2.12 -8.32 -13.78
C GLU A 433 1.26 -7.25 -14.46
N LEU A 434 1.82 -6.49 -15.41
CA LEU A 434 1.07 -5.49 -16.17
C LEU A 434 -0.07 -6.09 -16.99
N LYS A 435 0.13 -7.27 -17.61
CA LYS A 435 -0.96 -8.02 -18.27
C LYS A 435 -2.07 -8.40 -17.29
N THR A 436 -1.70 -8.83 -16.09
CA THR A 436 -2.64 -9.18 -15.02
C THR A 436 -3.43 -7.95 -14.56
N ILE A 437 -2.75 -6.84 -14.30
CA ILE A 437 -3.36 -5.54 -13.95
C ILE A 437 -4.34 -5.12 -15.04
N THR A 438 -3.90 -5.13 -16.31
CA THR A 438 -4.74 -4.77 -17.47
C THR A 438 -6.01 -5.61 -17.54
N SER A 439 -5.91 -6.92 -17.29
CA SER A 439 -7.06 -7.83 -17.25
C SER A 439 -8.05 -7.45 -16.13
N VAL A 440 -7.55 -7.20 -14.92
CA VAL A 440 -8.37 -6.82 -13.76
C VAL A 440 -9.05 -5.47 -13.99
N LEU A 441 -8.33 -4.47 -14.50
CA LEU A 441 -8.91 -3.14 -14.78
C LEU A 441 -10.01 -3.20 -15.85
N LYS A 442 -9.84 -4.05 -16.87
CA LYS A 442 -10.91 -4.33 -17.85
C LYS A 442 -12.12 -4.98 -17.19
N THR A 443 -11.93 -5.90 -16.24
CA THR A 443 -13.04 -6.48 -15.45
C THR A 443 -13.76 -5.39 -14.65
N TRP A 444 -13.03 -4.52 -13.96
CA TRP A 444 -13.60 -3.42 -13.18
C TRP A 444 -14.46 -2.50 -14.06
N ALA A 445 -13.92 -2.04 -15.19
CA ALA A 445 -14.64 -1.16 -16.10
C ALA A 445 -15.93 -1.80 -16.66
N LYS A 446 -15.87 -3.08 -17.05
CA LYS A 446 -17.05 -3.82 -17.54
C LYS A 446 -18.12 -3.96 -16.46
N LEU A 447 -17.73 -4.32 -15.23
CA LEU A 447 -18.64 -4.46 -14.11
C LEU A 447 -19.26 -3.11 -13.71
N ASP A 448 -18.46 -2.06 -13.62
CA ASP A 448 -18.96 -0.72 -13.29
C ASP A 448 -19.96 -0.23 -14.34
N SER A 449 -19.67 -0.42 -15.63
CA SER A 449 -20.61 -0.08 -16.71
C SER A 449 -21.93 -0.85 -16.58
N PHE A 450 -21.85 -2.17 -16.35
CA PHE A 450 -23.01 -3.03 -16.19
C PHE A 450 -23.89 -2.65 -14.98
N LEU A 451 -23.26 -2.43 -13.82
CA LEU A 451 -23.95 -2.03 -12.60
C LEU A 451 -24.59 -0.64 -12.75
N SER A 452 -23.87 0.30 -13.38
CA SER A 452 -24.39 1.65 -13.64
C SER A 452 -25.61 1.61 -14.56
N ASN A 453 -25.60 0.78 -15.61
CA ASN A 453 -26.77 0.55 -16.48
C ASN A 453 -27.96 -0.05 -15.72
N SER A 454 -27.68 -0.85 -14.68
CA SER A 454 -28.68 -1.38 -13.75
C SER A 454 -29.07 -0.38 -12.64
N SER A 455 -28.59 0.86 -12.71
CA SER A 455 -28.80 1.92 -11.71
C SER A 455 -28.23 1.60 -10.32
N VAL A 456 -27.30 0.66 -10.22
CA VAL A 456 -26.54 0.38 -8.99
C VAL A 456 -25.40 1.41 -8.90
N PRO A 457 -25.25 2.14 -7.78
CA PRO A 457 -24.14 3.07 -7.61
C PRO A 457 -22.78 2.34 -7.65
N THR A 458 -21.82 2.87 -8.40
CA THR A 458 -20.46 2.30 -8.51
C THR A 458 -19.40 3.18 -7.84
N ALA A 459 -19.74 4.44 -7.56
CA ALA A 459 -18.91 5.35 -6.79
C ALA A 459 -18.72 4.81 -5.37
N GLY A 460 -17.47 4.53 -4.99
CA GLY A 460 -17.11 3.94 -3.71
C GLY A 460 -17.47 2.46 -3.53
N LEU A 461 -17.90 1.76 -4.59
CA LEU A 461 -18.15 0.31 -4.54
C LEU A 461 -16.80 -0.43 -4.55
N VAL A 462 -16.56 -1.25 -3.54
CA VAL A 462 -15.26 -1.89 -3.30
C VAL A 462 -15.27 -3.37 -3.68
N GLY A 463 -16.36 -4.06 -3.38
CA GLY A 463 -16.48 -5.50 -3.61
C GLY A 463 -17.92 -5.91 -3.87
N PHE A 464 -18.09 -7.01 -4.59
CA PHE A 464 -19.39 -7.54 -4.94
C PHE A 464 -19.39 -9.09 -4.95
N LEU A 465 -20.12 -9.69 -4.01
CA LEU A 465 -20.32 -11.15 -3.94
C LEU A 465 -21.68 -11.52 -4.53
N SER A 466 -21.69 -12.35 -5.57
CA SER A 466 -22.93 -12.74 -6.27
C SER A 466 -22.88 -14.19 -6.77
N ASP A 467 -22.90 -14.42 -8.08
CA ASP A 467 -22.96 -15.76 -8.65
C ASP A 467 -21.64 -16.54 -8.58
N ALA A 468 -20.51 -15.87 -8.81
CA ALA A 468 -19.21 -16.52 -8.89
C ALA A 468 -18.80 -17.15 -7.54
N SER A 469 -18.36 -18.41 -7.58
CA SER A 469 -17.90 -19.16 -6.41
C SER A 469 -16.89 -20.23 -6.82
N GLY A 470 -15.93 -20.51 -5.94
CA GLY A 470 -15.05 -21.67 -6.03
C GLY A 470 -15.35 -22.70 -4.95
N ASP A 471 -14.50 -23.72 -4.86
CA ASP A 471 -14.55 -24.67 -3.75
C ASP A 471 -14.28 -23.92 -2.42
N GLY A 472 -15.24 -23.98 -1.50
CA GLY A 472 -15.19 -23.26 -0.22
C GLY A 472 -15.13 -21.72 -0.29
N THR A 473 -15.45 -21.09 -1.43
CA THR A 473 -15.29 -19.63 -1.61
C THR A 473 -16.46 -18.96 -2.33
N TRP A 474 -16.77 -17.73 -1.91
CA TRP A 474 -17.67 -16.82 -2.61
C TRP A 474 -16.81 -15.71 -3.23
N ASN A 475 -16.73 -15.71 -4.56
CA ASN A 475 -15.76 -14.88 -5.26
C ASN A 475 -16.24 -13.44 -5.37
N ASP A 476 -15.33 -12.52 -5.10
CA ASP A 476 -15.54 -11.10 -5.38
C ASP A 476 -15.44 -10.86 -6.89
N ALA A 477 -16.49 -10.29 -7.46
CA ALA A 477 -16.55 -9.98 -8.89
C ALA A 477 -15.46 -8.99 -9.29
N TYR A 478 -15.03 -8.09 -8.40
CA TYR A 478 -13.91 -7.19 -8.63
C TYR A 478 -12.54 -7.86 -8.43
N ARG A 479 -12.50 -9.15 -8.08
CA ARG A 479 -11.30 -9.99 -7.93
C ARG A 479 -10.31 -9.48 -6.87
N CYS A 480 -10.75 -8.63 -5.95
CA CYS A 480 -9.88 -8.03 -4.93
C CYS A 480 -9.75 -8.93 -3.70
N LEU A 481 -10.88 -9.39 -3.15
CA LEU A 481 -10.89 -10.20 -1.94
C LEU A 481 -12.12 -11.10 -1.88
N ASN A 482 -11.92 -12.42 -1.94
CA ASN A 482 -13.01 -13.40 -1.83
C ASN A 482 -13.47 -13.58 -0.37
N ALA A 483 -14.70 -14.05 -0.19
CA ALA A 483 -15.18 -14.56 1.09
C ALA A 483 -15.01 -16.08 1.17
N THR A 484 -14.76 -16.59 2.38
CA THR A 484 -14.72 -18.03 2.66
C THR A 484 -16.13 -18.51 2.96
N VAL A 485 -16.48 -19.71 2.51
CA VAL A 485 -17.80 -20.33 2.73
C VAL A 485 -17.63 -21.70 3.34
N THR A 486 -18.37 -21.97 4.41
CA THR A 486 -18.34 -23.23 5.16
C THR A 486 -19.74 -23.84 5.19
N ASN A 487 -19.84 -25.13 4.84
CA ASN A 487 -21.07 -25.94 4.94
C ASN A 487 -22.35 -25.29 4.38
N ALA A 488 -22.25 -24.52 3.29
CA ALA A 488 -23.39 -23.82 2.70
C ALA A 488 -23.70 -24.34 1.29
N LYS A 489 -24.98 -24.33 0.91
CA LYS A 489 -25.41 -24.75 -0.42
C LYS A 489 -25.39 -23.55 -1.37
N LYS A 490 -24.63 -23.66 -2.47
CA LYS A 490 -24.68 -22.64 -3.54
C LYS A 490 -26.09 -22.53 -4.10
N ILE A 491 -26.54 -21.30 -4.27
CA ILE A 491 -27.78 -20.96 -4.98
C ILE A 491 -27.49 -19.84 -5.99
N GLU A 492 -28.51 -19.49 -6.76
CA GLU A 492 -28.44 -18.32 -7.63
C GLU A 492 -28.16 -17.05 -6.80
N ASN A 493 -27.13 -16.33 -7.23
CA ASN A 493 -26.60 -15.08 -6.70
C ASN A 493 -26.06 -15.11 -5.27
N GLY A 494 -25.89 -16.30 -4.70
CA GLY A 494 -25.29 -16.43 -3.38
C GLY A 494 -25.41 -17.82 -2.80
N PHE A 495 -25.73 -17.91 -1.51
CA PHE A 495 -25.69 -19.16 -0.75
C PHE A 495 -26.91 -19.30 0.17
N LYS A 496 -27.30 -20.56 0.40
CA LYS A 496 -28.24 -20.98 1.42
C LYS A 496 -27.45 -21.58 2.58
N PHE A 497 -27.65 -21.00 3.75
CA PHE A 497 -27.03 -21.42 5.00
C PHE A 497 -28.04 -22.18 5.86
N THR A 498 -27.61 -23.31 6.44
CA THR A 498 -28.46 -24.19 7.24
C THR A 498 -27.70 -24.72 8.45
N GLY A 499 -28.13 -24.33 9.66
CA GLY A 499 -27.51 -24.77 10.91
C GLY A 499 -26.27 -23.96 11.31
N SER A 500 -25.78 -24.19 12.53
CA SER A 500 -24.76 -23.37 13.21
C SER A 500 -23.37 -23.39 12.58
N GLU A 501 -23.06 -24.41 11.79
CA GLU A 501 -21.74 -24.56 11.14
C GLU A 501 -21.76 -24.04 9.69
N SER A 502 -22.86 -23.43 9.25
CA SER A 502 -23.08 -22.97 7.88
C SER A 502 -23.01 -21.45 7.81
N TYR A 503 -21.92 -20.92 7.26
CA TYR A 503 -21.69 -19.47 7.19
C TYR A 503 -20.75 -19.10 6.05
N ALA A 504 -20.72 -17.80 5.74
CA ALA A 504 -19.67 -17.18 4.95
C ALA A 504 -19.03 -16.03 5.74
N MET A 505 -17.73 -15.86 5.56
CA MET A 505 -16.94 -14.82 6.19
C MET A 505 -16.18 -14.06 5.12
N TRP A 506 -16.37 -12.75 5.05
CA TRP A 506 -15.60 -11.86 4.17
C TRP A 506 -14.55 -11.09 4.98
N PRO A 507 -13.26 -11.47 4.89
CA PRO A 507 -12.23 -11.03 5.84
C PRO A 507 -11.60 -9.68 5.45
N VAL A 508 -12.42 -8.64 5.42
CA VAL A 508 -12.10 -7.32 4.87
C VAL A 508 -10.90 -6.61 5.54
N ASN A 509 -10.64 -6.87 6.82
CA ASN A 509 -9.59 -6.19 7.57
C ASN A 509 -8.90 -7.15 8.56
N MET A 510 -8.43 -8.29 8.05
CA MET A 510 -7.69 -9.30 8.81
C MET A 510 -6.24 -9.39 8.33
N TRP A 511 -5.33 -9.65 9.27
CA TRP A 511 -3.89 -9.76 8.99
C TRP A 511 -3.57 -10.87 8.00
N LYS A 512 -4.21 -12.04 8.18
CA LYS A 512 -4.05 -13.23 7.32
C LYS A 512 -4.40 -12.94 5.85
N TYR A 513 -5.20 -11.90 5.63
CA TYR A 513 -5.67 -11.45 4.32
C TYR A 513 -5.16 -10.06 3.97
N HIS A 514 -4.03 -9.64 4.56
CA HIS A 514 -3.30 -8.42 4.24
C HIS A 514 -4.06 -7.08 4.44
N TYR A 515 -5.06 -7.02 5.33
CA TYR A 515 -5.74 -5.76 5.73
C TYR A 515 -6.24 -4.88 4.56
N VAL A 516 -6.78 -5.50 3.50
CA VAL A 516 -7.06 -4.80 2.23
C VAL A 516 -8.07 -3.64 2.38
N HIS A 517 -9.03 -3.73 3.31
CA HIS A 517 -10.15 -2.80 3.43
C HIS A 517 -10.28 -2.16 4.82
N SER A 518 -9.20 -1.62 5.38
CA SER A 518 -9.22 -0.95 6.69
C SER A 518 -10.17 0.26 6.80
N PHE A 519 -10.67 0.80 5.66
CA PHE A 519 -11.70 1.84 5.63
C PHE A 519 -12.96 1.48 6.40
N VAL A 520 -13.26 0.18 6.55
CA VAL A 520 -14.46 -0.29 7.27
C VAL A 520 -14.49 0.16 8.72
N ASN A 521 -13.34 0.54 9.31
CA ASN A 521 -13.31 1.09 10.65
C ASN A 521 -13.71 2.58 10.73
N TYR A 522 -13.78 3.27 9.59
CA TYR A 522 -14.14 4.68 9.51
C TYR A 522 -15.55 4.87 8.95
N ALA A 523 -15.83 4.23 7.80
CA ALA A 523 -17.13 4.27 7.18
C ALA A 523 -17.32 3.13 6.19
N PHE A 524 -18.51 2.53 6.16
CA PHE A 524 -18.90 1.59 5.12
C PHE A 524 -20.41 1.56 4.92
N THR A 525 -20.83 1.01 3.78
CA THR A 525 -22.18 0.48 3.60
C THR A 525 -22.09 -0.95 3.09
N LEU A 526 -22.70 -1.90 3.80
CA LEU A 526 -22.84 -3.28 3.37
C LEU A 526 -24.30 -3.53 2.99
N VAL A 527 -24.57 -3.88 1.74
CA VAL A 527 -25.93 -4.16 1.25
C VAL A 527 -26.03 -5.63 0.87
N ALA A 528 -27.08 -6.32 1.29
CA ALA A 528 -27.35 -7.71 0.89
C ALA A 528 -28.84 -7.96 0.69
N THR A 529 -29.17 -8.95 -0.14
CA THR A 529 -30.53 -9.51 -0.21
C THR A 529 -30.57 -10.77 0.65
N VAL A 530 -31.51 -10.82 1.60
CA VAL A 530 -31.63 -11.91 2.57
C VAL A 530 -33.02 -12.53 2.55
N GLY A 531 -33.13 -13.83 2.78
CA GLY A 531 -34.39 -14.53 2.93
C GLY A 531 -34.36 -15.49 4.10
N ILE A 532 -35.41 -15.51 4.93
CA ILE A 532 -35.48 -16.38 6.12
C ILE A 532 -36.45 -17.53 5.84
N HIS A 533 -35.98 -18.77 5.95
CA HIS A 533 -36.73 -19.98 5.62
C HIS A 533 -37.09 -20.84 6.83
N LYS A 534 -36.49 -20.61 7.99
CA LYS A 534 -36.80 -21.33 9.23
C LYS A 534 -36.59 -20.42 10.44
N VAL A 535 -37.61 -20.36 11.30
CA VAL A 535 -37.61 -19.64 12.58
C VAL A 535 -36.77 -20.41 13.60
N THR A 536 -36.10 -19.70 14.50
CA THR A 536 -35.21 -20.27 15.51
C THR A 536 -35.70 -20.00 16.92
N ASN A 537 -35.18 -20.75 17.90
CA ASN A 537 -35.54 -20.58 19.31
C ASN A 537 -34.79 -19.42 19.98
N GLU A 538 -33.73 -18.93 19.36
CA GLU A 538 -32.85 -17.86 19.84
C GLU A 538 -32.71 -16.76 18.78
N SER A 539 -32.31 -15.56 19.20
CA SER A 539 -31.96 -14.46 18.29
C SER A 539 -30.69 -14.81 17.53
N ILE A 540 -30.76 -14.79 16.20
CA ILE A 540 -29.68 -15.27 15.34
C ILE A 540 -29.10 -14.14 14.49
N PRO A 541 -27.77 -13.98 14.45
CA PRO A 541 -27.13 -13.04 13.54
C PRO A 541 -27.38 -13.45 12.10
N LEU A 542 -27.88 -12.53 11.28
CA LEU A 542 -28.11 -12.72 9.85
C LEU A 542 -26.98 -12.08 9.03
N LEU A 543 -26.60 -10.87 9.41
CA LEU A 543 -25.59 -10.06 8.74
C LEU A 543 -24.87 -9.20 9.78
N CYS A 544 -23.56 -9.33 9.92
CA CYS A 544 -22.81 -8.64 10.98
C CYS A 544 -21.43 -8.15 10.51
N ALA A 545 -21.00 -7.01 11.03
CA ALA A 545 -19.61 -6.57 11.04
C ALA A 545 -18.98 -6.98 12.39
N GLY A 546 -18.07 -7.95 12.36
CA GLY A 546 -17.44 -8.53 13.55
C GLY A 546 -16.13 -7.84 13.93
N LEU A 547 -15.84 -7.76 15.23
CA LEU A 547 -14.55 -7.31 15.76
C LEU A 547 -13.53 -8.45 15.82
N GLU A 548 -12.24 -8.13 15.76
CA GLU A 548 -11.13 -9.05 16.07
C GLU A 548 -10.94 -9.16 17.60
N ASP A 549 -11.93 -9.68 18.30
CA ASP A 549 -11.85 -9.93 19.74
C ASP A 549 -12.13 -11.40 20.08
N ASN A 550 -11.86 -11.78 21.33
CA ASN A 550 -12.07 -13.15 21.80
C ASN A 550 -13.56 -13.49 21.99
N GLU A 551 -14.43 -12.48 21.97
CA GLU A 551 -15.87 -12.60 22.25
C GLU A 551 -16.72 -12.65 20.97
N ASN A 552 -16.10 -12.52 19.78
CA ASN A 552 -16.77 -12.39 18.49
C ASN A 552 -17.84 -11.27 18.48
N THR A 553 -17.50 -10.12 19.06
CA THR A 553 -18.44 -9.01 19.22
C THR A 553 -18.91 -8.48 17.88
N THR A 554 -20.24 -8.39 17.71
CA THR A 554 -20.84 -7.70 16.56
C THR A 554 -20.84 -6.20 16.80
N PHE A 555 -20.13 -5.46 15.94
CA PHE A 555 -20.05 -4.01 16.01
C PHE A 555 -21.30 -3.34 15.45
N VAL A 556 -21.73 -3.76 14.26
CA VAL A 556 -22.99 -3.37 13.63
C VAL A 556 -23.58 -4.61 12.98
N GLY A 557 -24.85 -4.92 13.26
CA GLY A 557 -25.47 -6.11 12.70
C GLY A 557 -27.00 -6.10 12.71
N LEU A 558 -27.55 -7.08 12.02
CA LEU A 558 -28.97 -7.41 11.98
C LEU A 558 -29.15 -8.86 12.41
N SER A 559 -30.08 -9.08 13.32
CA SER A 559 -30.57 -10.39 13.75
C SER A 559 -32.09 -10.42 13.70
N TYR A 560 -32.67 -11.57 14.01
CA TYR A 560 -34.12 -11.76 14.04
C TYR A 560 -34.55 -12.71 15.17
N THR A 561 -35.77 -12.53 15.67
CA THR A 561 -36.33 -13.29 16.80
C THR A 561 -37.24 -14.44 16.37
N ARG A 562 -37.70 -15.22 17.36
CA ARG A 562 -38.71 -16.26 17.18
C ARG A 562 -40.09 -15.69 16.86
N GLU A 563 -40.38 -14.50 17.37
CA GLU A 563 -41.64 -13.77 17.23
C GLU A 563 -41.77 -13.08 15.86
N ASN A 564 -40.89 -13.42 14.92
CA ASN A 564 -40.79 -12.82 13.59
C ASN A 564 -40.47 -11.33 13.62
N GLU A 565 -39.74 -10.84 14.62
CA GLU A 565 -39.32 -9.44 14.72
C GLU A 565 -37.85 -9.27 14.31
N TRP A 566 -37.52 -8.08 13.84
CA TRP A 566 -36.13 -7.70 13.57
C TRP A 566 -35.43 -7.18 14.83
N CYS A 567 -34.15 -7.49 14.95
CA CYS A 567 -33.27 -6.98 15.98
C CYS A 567 -32.06 -6.28 15.36
N THR A 568 -31.75 -5.09 15.85
CA THR A 568 -30.49 -4.42 15.51
C THR A 568 -29.44 -4.69 16.57
N VAL A 569 -28.19 -4.87 16.14
CA VAL A 569 -27.05 -5.06 17.04
C VAL A 569 -26.07 -3.92 16.87
N PHE A 570 -25.75 -3.25 17.98
CA PHE A 570 -24.75 -2.18 18.03
C PHE A 570 -23.79 -2.41 19.19
N ASN A 571 -22.52 -2.66 18.89
CA ASN A 571 -21.47 -2.94 19.86
C ASN A 571 -21.88 -4.02 20.88
N GLY A 572 -22.34 -5.18 20.38
CA GLY A 572 -22.82 -6.30 21.17
C GLY A 572 -24.23 -6.13 21.76
N MET A 573 -24.77 -4.91 21.86
CA MET A 573 -26.10 -4.66 22.40
C MET A 573 -27.16 -4.94 21.34
N THR A 574 -28.06 -5.88 21.64
CA THR A 574 -29.18 -6.26 20.77
C THR A 574 -30.45 -5.52 21.22
N THR A 575 -31.16 -4.91 20.27
CA THR A 575 -32.42 -4.23 20.52
C THR A 575 -33.48 -4.73 19.53
N THR A 576 -34.56 -5.27 20.06
CA THR A 576 -35.74 -5.64 19.26
C THR A 576 -36.47 -4.39 18.83
N THR A 577 -36.77 -4.29 17.53
CA THR A 577 -37.50 -3.14 16.99
C THR A 577 -38.99 -3.50 16.93
N HIS A 578 -39.75 -3.03 17.92
CA HIS A 578 -41.20 -3.27 17.99
C HIS A 578 -41.91 -2.77 16.73
N ASN A 579 -42.94 -3.49 16.29
CA ASN A 579 -43.70 -3.25 15.05
C ASN A 579 -42.89 -3.41 13.75
N SER A 580 -41.74 -4.09 13.79
CA SER A 580 -40.98 -4.45 12.59
C SER A 580 -40.90 -5.97 12.43
N THR A 581 -41.79 -6.50 11.59
CA THR A 581 -41.89 -7.95 11.38
C THR A 581 -41.25 -8.39 10.07
N TRP A 582 -40.96 -9.68 10.00
CA TRP A 582 -40.57 -10.36 8.77
C TRP A 582 -41.49 -11.56 8.50
N GLU A 583 -41.41 -12.06 7.27
CA GLU A 583 -42.25 -13.14 6.77
C GLU A 583 -41.36 -14.23 6.20
N ARG A 584 -41.70 -15.47 6.51
CA ARG A 584 -40.96 -16.64 6.04
C ARG A 584 -41.01 -16.73 4.51
N GLY A 585 -39.85 -16.93 3.89
CA GLY A 585 -39.70 -17.08 2.44
C GLY A 585 -39.68 -15.76 1.66
N LYS A 586 -39.96 -14.62 2.31
CA LYS A 586 -39.86 -13.29 1.70
C LYS A 586 -38.42 -12.82 1.69
N GLU A 587 -38.02 -12.19 0.59
CA GLU A 587 -36.72 -11.56 0.45
C GLU A 587 -36.74 -10.10 0.93
N TYR A 588 -35.70 -9.71 1.64
CA TYR A 588 -35.49 -8.40 2.20
C TYR A 588 -34.17 -7.83 1.73
N LYS A 589 -34.12 -6.54 1.43
CA LYS A 589 -32.87 -5.81 1.19
C LYS A 589 -32.40 -5.19 2.49
N VAL A 590 -31.24 -5.63 2.96
CA VAL A 590 -30.65 -5.14 4.20
C VAL A 590 -29.48 -4.23 3.87
N ALA A 591 -29.35 -3.12 4.58
CA ALA A 591 -28.15 -2.29 4.57
C ALA A 591 -27.65 -2.04 5.99
N LEU A 592 -26.38 -2.36 6.25
CA LEU A 592 -25.64 -1.95 7.44
C LEU A 592 -24.75 -0.77 7.05
N MET A 593 -24.72 0.26 7.89
CA MET A 593 -23.93 1.45 7.64
C MET A 593 -23.17 1.88 8.89
N LEU A 594 -21.92 2.27 8.68
CA LEU A 594 -21.08 2.95 9.66
C LEU A 594 -20.61 4.28 9.09
N GLN A 595 -20.62 5.34 9.91
CA GLN A 595 -20.00 6.62 9.61
C GLN A 595 -19.47 7.22 10.92
N GLY A 596 -18.16 7.15 11.14
CA GLY A 596 -17.55 7.54 12.41
C GLY A 596 -18.10 6.69 13.55
N ASN A 597 -18.73 7.33 14.54
CA ASN A 597 -19.40 6.68 15.67
C ASN A 597 -20.89 6.37 15.44
N LYS A 598 -21.39 6.59 14.21
CA LYS A 598 -22.80 6.41 13.87
C LYS A 598 -23.03 5.08 13.16
N GLY A 599 -23.80 4.20 13.78
CA GLY A 599 -24.27 2.94 13.19
C GLY A 599 -25.72 3.05 12.77
N SER A 600 -26.09 2.48 11.62
CA SER A 600 -27.51 2.37 11.23
C SER A 600 -27.80 1.12 10.41
N VAL A 601 -29.03 0.63 10.56
CA VAL A 601 -29.53 -0.59 9.91
C VAL A 601 -30.82 -0.27 9.17
N TYR A 602 -30.93 -0.72 7.93
CA TYR A 602 -32.10 -0.53 7.08
C TYR A 602 -32.60 -1.84 6.53
N VAL A 603 -33.93 -1.97 6.43
CA VAL A 603 -34.61 -3.09 5.77
C VAL A 603 -35.55 -2.50 4.72
N ASN A 604 -35.40 -2.92 3.46
CA ASN A 604 -36.12 -2.39 2.30
C ASN A 604 -36.05 -0.86 2.16
N GLY A 605 -34.94 -0.26 2.61
CA GLY A 605 -34.74 1.19 2.59
C GLY A 605 -35.44 1.96 3.72
N VAL A 606 -36.10 1.26 4.65
CA VAL A 606 -36.70 1.82 5.87
C VAL A 606 -35.71 1.71 7.02
N LEU A 607 -35.55 2.78 7.81
CA LEU A 607 -34.67 2.80 8.97
C LEU A 607 -35.23 1.87 10.05
N LEU A 608 -34.43 0.90 10.46
CA LEU A 608 -34.79 -0.03 11.53
C LEU A 608 -34.21 0.42 12.88
N GLY A 609 -32.94 0.82 12.88
CA GLY A 609 -32.28 1.30 14.09
C GLY A 609 -31.07 2.17 13.78
N ILE A 610 -30.75 3.06 14.71
CA ILE A 610 -29.66 4.01 14.61
C ILE A 610 -29.03 4.23 15.98
N THR A 611 -27.72 4.40 16.01
CA THR A 611 -26.97 4.80 17.20
C THR A 611 -25.91 5.82 16.80
N ASN A 612 -25.58 6.74 17.71
CA ASN A 612 -24.46 7.67 17.62
C ASN A 612 -23.45 7.46 18.77
N LYS A 613 -23.52 6.31 19.45
CA LYS A 613 -22.74 5.99 20.65
C LYS A 613 -21.73 4.86 20.42
N LEU A 614 -21.43 4.50 19.16
CA LEU A 614 -20.41 3.50 18.91
C LEU A 614 -19.03 4.06 19.33
N PRO A 615 -18.14 3.23 19.90
CA PRO A 615 -16.77 3.64 20.18
C PRO A 615 -16.11 4.20 18.92
N THR A 616 -15.44 5.35 19.06
CA THR A 616 -14.58 5.88 17.98
C THR A 616 -13.37 4.98 17.81
N LEU A 617 -12.73 5.10 16.66
CA LEU A 617 -11.52 4.36 16.34
C LEU A 617 -10.43 4.50 17.43
N GLU A 618 -10.25 5.68 18.01
CA GLU A 618 -9.26 5.92 19.06
C GLU A 618 -9.61 5.22 20.38
N ALA A 619 -10.91 5.16 20.73
CA ALA A 619 -11.38 4.52 21.96
C ALA A 619 -11.51 2.99 21.83
N GLN A 620 -11.55 2.47 20.61
CA GLN A 620 -11.84 1.07 20.34
C GLN A 620 -10.59 0.19 20.49
N ARG A 621 -10.68 -0.86 21.32
CA ARG A 621 -9.59 -1.83 21.54
C ARG A 621 -9.38 -2.79 20.37
N HIS A 622 -10.46 -3.20 19.72
CA HIS A 622 -10.44 -4.17 18.62
C HIS A 622 -11.05 -3.57 17.37
N ARG A 623 -10.53 -3.92 16.19
CA ARG A 623 -11.00 -3.39 14.90
C ARG A 623 -12.04 -4.29 14.28
N ILE A 624 -12.86 -3.74 13.38
CA ILE A 624 -13.69 -4.58 12.50
C ILE A 624 -12.74 -5.41 11.65
N SER A 625 -12.98 -6.71 11.59
CA SER A 625 -12.10 -7.66 10.89
C SER A 625 -12.79 -8.32 9.71
N HIS A 626 -14.06 -8.66 9.85
CA HIS A 626 -14.79 -9.41 8.84
C HIS A 626 -16.27 -9.04 8.80
N PHE A 627 -16.91 -9.35 7.68
CA PHE A 627 -18.36 -9.46 7.59
C PHE A 627 -18.78 -10.93 7.67
N TYR A 628 -19.78 -11.20 8.48
CA TYR A 628 -20.38 -12.53 8.65
C TYR A 628 -21.73 -12.60 7.95
N PHE A 629 -21.96 -13.69 7.22
CA PHE A 629 -23.22 -14.03 6.58
C PHE A 629 -23.60 -15.44 6.99
N GLY A 630 -24.83 -15.66 7.44
CA GLY A 630 -25.27 -17.01 7.77
C GLY A 630 -26.38 -16.98 8.79
N GLY A 631 -26.66 -18.15 9.33
CA GLY A 631 -27.60 -18.27 10.43
C GLY A 631 -27.11 -19.31 11.43
N GLY A 632 -27.39 -19.07 12.69
CA GLY A 632 -27.02 -19.94 13.81
C GLY A 632 -27.81 -21.25 13.87
N LYS A 633 -27.77 -21.88 15.03
CA LYS A 633 -28.37 -23.20 15.28
C LYS A 633 -29.85 -23.22 14.88
N ASN A 634 -30.26 -24.27 14.15
CA ASN A 634 -31.62 -24.46 13.65
C ASN A 634 -32.16 -23.39 12.69
N SER A 635 -31.33 -22.51 12.16
CA SER A 635 -31.73 -21.51 11.16
C SER A 635 -31.69 -22.08 9.73
N SER A 636 -32.42 -21.41 8.85
CA SER A 636 -32.18 -21.54 7.41
C SER A 636 -32.38 -20.19 6.77
N VAL A 637 -31.32 -19.65 6.18
CA VAL A 637 -31.31 -18.32 5.56
C VAL A 637 -30.66 -18.38 4.19
N THR A 638 -31.04 -17.45 3.33
CA THR A 638 -30.35 -17.21 2.06
C THR A 638 -29.78 -15.81 2.07
N VAL A 639 -28.57 -15.68 1.53
CA VAL A 639 -27.93 -14.38 1.32
C VAL A 639 -27.49 -14.33 -0.14
N LYS A 640 -27.82 -13.23 -0.82
CA LYS A 640 -27.54 -12.99 -2.23
C LYS A 640 -27.08 -11.56 -2.45
N ASN A 641 -26.30 -11.34 -3.51
CA ASN A 641 -25.90 -10.02 -4.00
C ASN A 641 -25.41 -9.08 -2.89
N VAL A 642 -24.22 -9.35 -2.36
CA VAL A 642 -23.60 -8.56 -1.30
C VAL A 642 -22.71 -7.48 -1.90
N PHE A 643 -22.99 -6.22 -1.61
CA PHE A 643 -22.21 -5.06 -2.06
C PHE A 643 -21.55 -4.39 -0.86
N LEU A 644 -20.25 -4.09 -0.99
CA LEU A 644 -19.50 -3.34 0.01
C LEU A 644 -19.06 -1.99 -0.53
N TYR A 645 -19.44 -0.90 0.14
CA TYR A 645 -19.03 0.45 -0.21
C TYR A 645 -18.11 1.05 0.85
N ASN A 646 -17.12 1.85 0.44
CA ASN A 646 -16.22 2.60 1.32
C ASN A 646 -16.80 3.92 1.85
N ARG A 647 -18.12 4.11 1.72
CA ARG A 647 -18.83 5.33 2.10
C ARG A 647 -20.27 5.04 2.53
N PRO A 648 -20.90 5.95 3.28
CA PRO A 648 -22.35 5.90 3.47
C PRO A 648 -23.09 6.16 2.15
N LEU A 649 -24.15 5.40 1.89
CA LEU A 649 -25.06 5.62 0.76
C LEU A 649 -26.18 6.60 1.12
N GLY A 650 -26.49 7.54 0.22
CA GLY A 650 -27.60 8.47 0.36
C GLY A 650 -28.97 7.78 0.33
N GLU A 651 -30.03 8.47 0.75
CA GLU A 651 -31.39 7.91 0.76
C GLU A 651 -31.85 7.44 -0.63
N LYS A 652 -31.64 8.27 -1.66
CA LYS A 652 -31.98 7.92 -3.05
C LYS A 652 -31.24 6.67 -3.51
N GLU A 653 -29.96 6.54 -3.18
CA GLU A 653 -29.14 5.38 -3.54
C GLU A 653 -29.67 4.10 -2.86
N ARG A 654 -30.03 4.17 -1.58
CA ARG A 654 -30.53 3.03 -0.80
C ARG A 654 -31.93 2.57 -1.22
N LYS A 655 -32.81 3.52 -1.56
CA LYS A 655 -34.21 3.23 -1.97
C LYS A 655 -34.36 2.77 -3.42
N ARG A 656 -33.27 2.73 -4.21
CA ARG A 656 -33.35 2.24 -5.60
C ARG A 656 -33.86 0.80 -5.63
N ARG A 657 -35.05 0.61 -6.21
CA ARG A 657 -35.71 -0.69 -6.39
C ARG A 657 -34.84 -1.71 -7.16
N ARG A 658 -33.79 -1.25 -7.87
CA ARG A 658 -32.95 -2.03 -8.81
C ARG A 658 -31.65 -2.64 -8.28
N PHE A 659 -31.43 -2.74 -6.96
CA PHE A 659 -30.52 -3.79 -6.44
C PHE A 659 -31.02 -5.23 -6.72
N ARG A 660 -32.24 -5.37 -7.29
CA ARG A 660 -32.62 -6.53 -8.09
C ARG A 660 -31.86 -6.41 -9.41
N CYS A 661 -30.70 -7.07 -9.50
CA CYS A 661 -30.07 -7.32 -10.79
C CYS A 661 -31.12 -8.00 -11.69
N VAL A 662 -31.50 -7.38 -12.80
CA VAL A 662 -32.42 -8.01 -13.77
C VAL A 662 -31.60 -9.06 -14.50
N LEU A 663 -31.85 -10.32 -14.15
CA LEU A 663 -30.89 -11.42 -14.15
C LEU A 663 -30.83 -12.27 -15.42
N GLU A 664 -31.58 -11.96 -16.48
CA GLU A 664 -31.48 -12.75 -17.73
C GLU A 664 -30.17 -12.45 -18.50
N THR A 665 -29.64 -11.23 -18.41
CA THR A 665 -28.41 -10.85 -19.10
C THR A 665 -27.13 -11.20 -18.31
N CYS A 666 -27.21 -11.30 -16.97
CA CYS A 666 -26.11 -11.78 -16.12
C CYS A 666 -25.60 -13.16 -16.52
N ARG A 667 -26.51 -14.02 -17.00
CA ARG A 667 -26.28 -15.45 -17.27
C ARG A 667 -25.17 -15.74 -18.28
N ARG A 668 -24.94 -14.82 -19.24
CA ARG A 668 -23.98 -15.03 -20.34
C ARG A 668 -22.64 -14.34 -20.15
N GLN A 669 -22.53 -13.30 -19.32
CA GLN A 669 -21.27 -12.57 -19.16
C GLN A 669 -20.53 -12.90 -17.85
N LEU A 670 -21.24 -13.15 -16.74
CA LEU A 670 -20.59 -13.47 -15.45
C LEU A 670 -20.03 -14.89 -15.36
N ARG A 671 -20.42 -15.81 -16.25
CA ARG A 671 -19.80 -17.14 -16.35
C ARG A 671 -18.38 -17.11 -16.94
N TYR A 672 -17.96 -15.99 -17.52
CA TYR A 672 -16.66 -15.82 -18.18
C TYR A 672 -15.70 -14.88 -17.41
N PHE A 673 -16.08 -14.43 -16.20
CA PHE A 673 -15.23 -13.58 -15.36
C PHE A 673 -14.66 -14.32 -14.16
#